data_AF-A0A959BMQ0-F1
#
_entry.id   AF-A0A959BMQ0-F1
#
_cell.length_a   1.000
_cell.length_b   1.000
_cell.length_c   1.000
_cell.angle_alpha   90.00
_cell.angle_beta   90.00
_cell.angle_gamma   90.00
#
_symmetry.space_group_name_H-M   'P 1'
#
loop_
_entity.id
_entity.type
_entity.pdbx_description
1 polymer ?
#
loop_
_entity_poly.entity_id
_entity_poly.type
_entity_poly.pdbx_seq_one_letter_code
_entity_poly.pdbx_strand_id
1 'polypeptide(L)'
;MKPAFFPSVAALMLILTLFSWGYHNIPDEPLPVSQTVKPNIIFIMADDLGFGDLGAYGQKTIQTPHLDKMAAEGMRFTQCYTGSTVCAPSRSVLMTGQHTGHTTVRGNMGVGGVVGLGGAAGRIPLQCQDTTIAEVLKSAGYVAGMAGKWGLGEPGTAGIPSKQGFDEFFGFLNQRRAHSYYPEYIWKDTSRVMLEGNQDGKQEEYVHDLFTDFALGFIQRHQNEPFFLYLPYTIPHDEYQIPDFGPYTDSTHWTSDEQVYAAMTTRMDKDIGDIFQLLGELAIDDNTIVFFCSDNGPAQYWQGRFDSSGGLRGRKRDLYEGGIRTPMIVRYPGKIPAGQTSDFPWYFPDVLPTVAALAGASAPVKIDGIDITREFRMSHTDWERPQRTFYWEFYENGFQQAVRWRHWKGVRLSPEKAWELYNLEEDPVESQNVAGEHPEVVAQIEEIAKREHTPSPFFPTDKENKQKPSLFIIGDSTVKNGNSSNGLWGWGDFLGDFFDTTRINVENLARGGRSSRTYITEGLWDDVLGRMKPGDYVLIQFGHNDGGPMDTGRARGSLKGTSDETREVTMEATGKKEVVHTYGWYMGKYITDTRSKGATPIVLSMIPRNKWEGSRIVRASNDYGQWAAEAAGKESARFIDLNEIVAKKYETIGKEKVGEKYFLEDHTHTTEAGARLNAISVIEGLKDLEDCPLNKFLETN
;
A
#
# COMPACT_ATOMS: atom_id res chain seq x y z
N MET A 1 76.65 7.74 -68.77
CA MET A 1 77.73 8.69 -69.13
C MET A 1 77.09 10.04 -69.41
N LYS A 2 77.21 11.01 -68.50
CA LYS A 2 77.30 12.45 -68.79
C LYS A 2 77.07 13.27 -67.50
N PRO A 3 77.76 14.43 -67.34
CA PRO A 3 77.94 15.05 -66.04
C PRO A 3 77.33 16.46 -65.93
N ALA A 4 77.41 16.97 -64.69
CA ALA A 4 77.71 18.36 -64.29
C ALA A 4 76.67 19.49 -64.52
N PHE A 5 76.38 20.28 -63.48
CA PHE A 5 76.86 21.67 -63.26
C PHE A 5 76.22 22.31 -62.00
N PHE A 6 76.99 23.14 -61.27
CA PHE A 6 76.57 24.14 -60.25
C PHE A 6 75.89 25.38 -60.94
N PRO A 7 75.42 26.48 -60.28
CA PRO A 7 74.98 26.76 -58.88
C PRO A 7 73.67 27.64 -58.77
N SER A 8 73.30 28.08 -57.56
CA SER A 8 72.80 29.45 -57.20
C SER A 8 71.30 29.83 -57.18
N VAL A 9 70.97 30.65 -56.15
CA VAL A 9 70.08 31.86 -56.11
C VAL A 9 68.55 31.75 -55.88
N ALA A 10 68.13 32.31 -54.73
CA ALA A 10 66.99 33.18 -54.40
C ALA A 10 65.54 32.89 -54.86
N ALA A 11 64.57 33.02 -53.94
CA ALA A 11 63.56 34.10 -53.96
C ALA A 11 62.50 33.98 -52.83
N LEU A 12 62.24 35.14 -52.20
CA LEU A 12 60.99 35.70 -51.60
C LEU A 12 60.29 34.91 -50.46
N MET A 13 60.20 35.46 -49.23
CA MET A 13 59.24 36.50 -48.75
C MET A 13 57.77 36.07 -48.88
N LEU A 14 56.83 36.23 -47.96
CA LEU A 14 56.59 37.10 -46.80
C LEU A 14 55.32 36.45 -46.14
N ILE A 15 55.10 36.37 -44.83
CA ILE A 15 54.47 37.39 -43.98
C ILE A 15 54.58 36.84 -42.55
N LEU A 16 55.26 37.55 -41.66
CA LEU A 16 54.96 37.55 -40.24
C LEU A 16 55.46 38.87 -39.66
N THR A 17 54.63 39.46 -38.82
CA THR A 17 54.91 40.56 -37.88
C THR A 17 54.92 41.98 -38.47
N LEU A 18 53.76 42.64 -38.36
CA LEU A 18 53.65 44.10 -38.29
C LEU A 18 53.01 44.51 -36.95
N PHE A 19 53.78 45.32 -36.23
CA PHE A 19 53.44 46.59 -35.57
C PHE A 19 52.36 46.71 -34.48
N SER A 20 52.78 47.50 -33.50
CA SER A 20 52.09 48.06 -32.36
C SER A 20 50.85 48.88 -32.69
N TRP A 21 49.82 48.74 -31.86
CA TRP A 21 48.88 49.79 -31.41
C TRP A 21 48.17 49.20 -30.17
N GLY A 22 48.07 49.89 -29.04
CA GLY A 22 47.35 51.15 -28.91
C GLY A 22 45.97 50.82 -28.33
N TYR A 23 45.82 50.99 -27.02
CA TYR A 23 44.60 50.96 -26.21
C TYR A 23 43.29 51.10 -27.00
N HIS A 24 42.44 50.07 -26.99
CA HIS A 24 40.97 50.20 -27.02
C HIS A 24 40.38 49.13 -26.09
N ASN A 25 39.59 49.59 -25.11
CA ASN A 25 38.83 48.76 -24.19
C ASN A 25 37.86 47.87 -24.99
N ILE A 26 38.10 46.56 -24.98
CA ILE A 26 37.07 45.56 -25.24
C ILE A 26 36.56 45.18 -23.84
N PRO A 27 35.27 45.36 -23.53
CA PRO A 27 34.74 44.86 -22.27
C PRO A 27 34.87 43.33 -22.27
N ASP A 28 35.40 42.78 -21.18
CA ASP A 28 35.20 41.37 -20.80
C ASP A 28 33.70 41.14 -20.62
N GLU A 29 32.94 41.00 -21.70
CA GLU A 29 31.66 40.32 -21.62
C GLU A 29 31.95 38.82 -21.57
N PRO A 30 31.56 38.13 -20.48
CA PRO A 30 31.64 36.68 -20.47
C PRO A 30 30.79 36.15 -21.63
N LEU A 31 31.37 35.23 -22.41
CA LEU A 31 30.63 34.47 -23.41
C LEU A 31 29.32 33.96 -22.77
N PRO A 32 28.17 34.06 -23.46
CA PRO A 32 26.91 33.58 -22.91
C PRO A 32 27.09 32.11 -22.55
N VAL A 33 27.00 31.81 -21.25
CA VAL A 33 26.82 30.46 -20.77
C VAL A 33 25.54 29.99 -21.44
N SER A 34 25.65 29.05 -22.37
CA SER A 34 24.50 28.34 -22.92
C SER A 34 23.80 27.67 -21.74
N GLN A 35 22.81 28.35 -21.15
CA GLN A 35 21.91 27.74 -20.18
C GLN A 35 21.30 26.55 -20.87
N THR A 36 21.68 25.35 -20.45
CA THR A 36 21.01 24.12 -20.88
C THR A 36 19.55 24.27 -20.46
N VAL A 37 18.67 24.47 -21.43
CA VAL A 37 17.22 24.57 -21.19
C VAL A 37 16.79 23.26 -20.53
N LYS A 38 16.16 23.37 -19.37
CA LYS A 38 15.63 22.21 -18.64
C LYS A 38 14.46 21.63 -19.43
N PRO A 39 14.39 20.30 -19.62
CA PRO A 39 13.29 19.69 -20.35
C PRO A 39 12.01 19.70 -19.52
N ASN A 40 10.86 19.77 -20.20
CA ASN A 40 9.61 19.32 -19.61
C ASN A 40 9.64 17.79 -19.49
N ILE A 41 9.05 17.26 -18.43
CA ILE A 41 9.02 15.82 -18.14
C ILE A 41 7.56 15.38 -18.03
N ILE A 42 7.12 14.50 -18.92
CA ILE A 42 5.81 13.84 -18.83
C ILE A 42 6.03 12.37 -18.56
N PHE A 43 5.42 11.85 -17.50
CA PHE A 43 5.49 10.44 -17.14
C PHE A 43 4.10 9.83 -17.12
N ILE A 44 3.79 9.02 -18.12
CA ILE A 44 2.49 8.37 -18.30
C ILE A 44 2.58 6.92 -17.82
N MET A 45 1.63 6.51 -16.98
CA MET A 45 1.58 5.18 -16.41
C MET A 45 0.17 4.62 -16.53
N ALA A 46 0.03 3.50 -17.25
CA ALA A 46 -1.18 2.69 -17.28
C ALA A 46 -1.29 1.81 -16.00
N ASP A 47 -2.49 1.28 -15.74
CA ASP A 47 -2.77 0.41 -14.60
C ASP A 47 -3.32 -0.93 -15.10
N ASP A 48 -2.62 -2.03 -14.77
CA ASP A 48 -2.91 -3.40 -15.24
C ASP A 48 -2.75 -3.66 -16.75
N LEU A 49 -2.06 -2.79 -17.49
CA LEU A 49 -1.66 -3.04 -18.87
C LEU A 49 -0.52 -4.06 -18.93
N GLY A 50 -0.65 -5.09 -19.76
CA GLY A 50 0.35 -6.13 -19.93
C GLY A 50 1.49 -5.79 -20.89
N PHE A 51 2.60 -6.53 -20.76
CA PHE A 51 3.76 -6.42 -21.65
C PHE A 51 3.41 -6.61 -23.13
N GLY A 52 2.49 -7.54 -23.43
CA GLY A 52 2.05 -7.91 -24.77
C GLY A 52 0.89 -7.09 -25.33
N ASP A 53 0.42 -6.04 -24.65
CA ASP A 53 -0.80 -5.32 -25.04
C ASP A 53 -0.57 -4.16 -26.00
N LEU A 54 0.68 -3.83 -26.33
CA LEU A 54 1.02 -2.74 -27.25
C LEU A 54 1.58 -3.28 -28.57
N GLY A 55 1.27 -2.60 -29.69
CA GLY A 55 1.80 -2.94 -31.01
C GLY A 55 3.33 -2.95 -31.04
N ALA A 56 3.97 -1.96 -30.40
CA ALA A 56 5.41 -1.85 -30.20
C ALA A 56 6.05 -3.03 -29.44
N TYR A 57 5.24 -3.87 -28.79
CA TYR A 57 5.64 -5.07 -28.07
C TYR A 57 5.05 -6.36 -28.66
N GLY A 58 4.43 -6.28 -29.84
CA GLY A 58 4.00 -7.44 -30.62
C GLY A 58 2.49 -7.71 -30.62
N GLN A 59 1.68 -6.86 -29.97
CA GLN A 59 0.23 -6.94 -30.06
C GLN A 59 -0.26 -6.78 -31.51
N LYS A 60 -1.30 -7.52 -31.89
CA LYS A 60 -1.83 -7.53 -33.26
C LYS A 60 -3.30 -7.13 -33.36
N THR A 61 -4.02 -7.10 -32.24
CA THR A 61 -5.47 -6.92 -32.22
C THR A 61 -5.88 -5.61 -31.55
N ILE A 62 -5.26 -5.26 -30.42
CA ILE A 62 -5.43 -3.96 -29.78
C ILE A 62 -4.68 -2.91 -30.61
N GLN A 63 -5.30 -1.75 -30.86
CA GLN A 63 -4.78 -0.70 -31.73
C GLN A 63 -4.13 0.39 -30.87
N THR A 64 -2.80 0.52 -30.96
CA THR A 64 -2.04 1.55 -30.22
C THR A 64 -1.13 2.38 -31.13
N PRO A 65 -1.65 3.00 -32.21
CA PRO A 65 -0.84 3.68 -33.20
C PRO A 65 0.02 4.84 -32.66
N HIS A 66 -0.41 5.53 -31.60
CA HIS A 66 0.34 6.67 -31.06
C HIS A 66 1.52 6.22 -30.19
N LEU A 67 1.34 5.17 -29.39
CA LEU A 67 2.41 4.53 -28.63
C LEU A 67 3.38 3.79 -29.56
N ASP A 68 2.89 3.18 -30.64
CA ASP A 68 3.73 2.59 -31.67
C ASP A 68 4.60 3.66 -32.35
N LYS A 69 4.00 4.80 -32.67
CA LYS A 69 4.72 5.98 -33.18
C LYS A 69 5.71 6.52 -32.14
N MET A 70 5.35 6.60 -30.87
CA MET A 70 6.24 7.02 -29.79
C MET A 70 7.48 6.13 -29.71
N ALA A 71 7.31 4.81 -29.83
CA ALA A 71 8.43 3.86 -29.88
C ALA A 71 9.29 4.02 -31.14
N ALA A 72 8.67 4.26 -32.30
CA ALA A 72 9.38 4.51 -33.55
C ALA A 72 10.17 5.83 -33.55
N GLU A 73 9.68 6.86 -32.85
CA GLU A 73 10.34 8.17 -32.73
C GLU A 73 11.33 8.24 -31.56
N GLY A 74 11.31 7.26 -30.66
CA GLY A 74 12.13 7.24 -29.45
C GLY A 74 12.85 5.91 -29.25
N MET A 75 12.86 5.46 -28.00
CA MET A 75 13.48 4.22 -27.55
C MET A 75 12.47 3.39 -26.75
N ARG A 76 12.40 2.09 -27.02
CA ARG A 76 11.66 1.13 -26.18
C ARG A 76 12.62 0.21 -25.43
N PHE A 77 12.27 -0.14 -24.20
CA PHE A 77 13.03 -1.06 -23.37
C PHE A 77 12.36 -2.43 -23.33
N THR A 78 13.11 -3.49 -23.64
CA THR A 78 12.57 -4.85 -23.58
C THR A 78 12.60 -5.42 -22.16
N GLN A 79 13.40 -4.86 -21.25
CA GLN A 79 13.62 -5.34 -19.88
C GLN A 79 13.37 -4.24 -18.83
N CYS A 80 12.16 -3.66 -18.81
CA CYS A 80 11.76 -2.75 -17.73
C CYS A 80 10.99 -3.50 -16.64
N TYR A 81 11.40 -3.29 -15.39
CA TYR A 81 10.81 -3.93 -14.23
C TYR A 81 10.11 -2.93 -13.33
N THR A 82 8.88 -3.26 -12.97
CA THR A 82 8.04 -2.51 -12.04
C THR A 82 8.53 -2.64 -10.61
N GLY A 83 8.10 -1.74 -9.74
CA GLY A 83 8.52 -1.75 -8.34
C GLY A 83 7.94 -2.90 -7.53
N SER A 84 6.77 -3.40 -7.93
CA SER A 84 6.07 -4.51 -7.31
C SER A 84 5.08 -5.14 -8.29
N THR A 85 4.39 -6.20 -7.85
CA THR A 85 3.39 -6.96 -8.63
C THR A 85 1.99 -6.35 -8.54
N VAL A 86 1.84 -5.23 -7.82
CA VAL A 86 0.59 -4.50 -7.60
C VAL A 86 0.81 -2.98 -7.48
N CYS A 87 -0.29 -2.23 -7.63
CA CYS A 87 -0.29 -0.78 -7.85
C CYS A 87 0.42 0.09 -6.79
N ALA A 88 -0.05 0.15 -5.55
CA ALA A 88 0.46 1.09 -4.54
C ALA A 88 1.98 0.94 -4.28
N PRO A 89 2.51 -0.27 -3.98
CA PRO A 89 3.95 -0.42 -3.79
C PRO A 89 4.76 -0.13 -5.05
N SER A 90 4.28 -0.46 -6.25
CA SER A 90 5.00 -0.12 -7.48
C SER A 90 5.13 1.40 -7.68
N ARG A 91 4.05 2.14 -7.39
CA ARG A 91 4.04 3.61 -7.42
C ARG A 91 4.94 4.22 -6.35
N SER A 92 4.97 3.63 -5.15
CA SER A 92 5.87 4.03 -4.06
C SER A 92 7.33 3.90 -4.49
N VAL A 93 7.68 2.75 -5.06
CA VAL A 93 9.03 2.47 -5.54
C VAL A 93 9.46 3.44 -6.63
N LEU A 94 8.59 3.71 -7.60
CA LEU A 94 8.86 4.70 -8.64
C LEU A 94 9.09 6.09 -8.05
N MET A 95 8.22 6.51 -7.11
CA MET A 95 8.27 7.85 -6.55
C MET A 95 9.44 8.09 -5.60
N THR A 96 9.84 7.10 -4.81
CA THR A 96 10.89 7.27 -3.79
C THR A 96 12.27 6.77 -4.23
N GLY A 97 12.36 6.09 -5.38
CA GLY A 97 13.61 5.50 -5.84
C GLY A 97 14.10 4.34 -4.96
N GLN A 98 13.24 3.77 -4.12
CA GLN A 98 13.56 2.67 -3.20
C GLN A 98 12.77 1.42 -3.57
N HIS A 99 13.38 0.25 -3.54
CA HIS A 99 12.69 -1.02 -3.78
C HIS A 99 11.82 -1.44 -2.59
N THR A 100 11.01 -2.50 -2.75
CA THR A 100 10.04 -2.95 -1.75
C THR A 100 10.64 -3.44 -0.43
N GLY A 101 11.93 -3.76 -0.37
CA GLY A 101 12.66 -4.00 0.88
C GLY A 101 12.93 -2.76 1.74
N HIS A 102 12.78 -1.56 1.18
CA HIS A 102 13.16 -0.28 1.81
C HIS A 102 12.02 0.74 1.81
N THR A 103 11.21 0.83 0.74
CA THR A 103 10.14 1.83 0.60
C THR A 103 9.06 1.71 1.69
N THR A 104 8.38 2.82 1.96
CA THR A 104 7.36 2.92 3.01
C THR A 104 6.10 2.13 2.68
N VAL A 105 5.60 2.17 1.44
CA VAL A 105 4.39 1.47 1.02
C VAL A 105 4.77 0.17 0.31
N ARG A 106 4.60 -0.99 0.96
CA ARG A 106 5.04 -2.32 0.44
C ARG A 106 3.90 -3.25 0.03
N GLY A 107 2.66 -2.76 0.11
CA GLY A 107 1.44 -3.46 -0.26
C GLY A 107 0.28 -2.48 -0.36
N ASN A 108 -0.83 -2.90 -0.95
CA ASN A 108 -2.01 -2.04 -1.08
C ASN A 108 -2.65 -1.72 0.28
N MET A 109 -2.48 -2.61 1.27
CA MET A 109 -2.97 -2.47 2.64
C MET A 109 -1.85 -2.85 3.61
N GLY A 110 -1.79 -2.24 4.79
CA GLY A 110 -0.78 -2.52 5.81
C GLY A 110 -1.31 -2.43 7.23
N VAL A 111 -0.59 -3.03 8.16
CA VAL A 111 -0.90 -3.01 9.60
C VAL A 111 -0.77 -1.58 10.12
N GLY A 112 -1.72 -1.12 10.93
CA GLY A 112 -1.74 0.26 11.44
C GLY A 112 -2.01 1.31 10.36
N GLY A 113 -2.46 0.91 9.16
CA GLY A 113 -2.78 1.85 8.10
C GLY A 113 -4.03 2.67 8.36
N VAL A 114 -4.14 3.80 7.66
CA VAL A 114 -5.30 4.67 7.72
C VAL A 114 -6.46 3.99 7.01
N VAL A 115 -7.54 3.73 7.74
CA VAL A 115 -8.80 3.30 7.16
C VAL A 115 -9.44 4.54 6.53
N GLY A 116 -9.25 4.68 5.22
CA GLY A 116 -9.86 5.76 4.43
C GLY A 116 -11.39 5.67 4.39
N LEU A 117 -12.01 6.45 3.50
CA LEU A 117 -13.48 6.59 3.36
C LEU A 117 -14.16 5.39 2.69
N GLY A 118 -13.73 4.17 3.02
CA GLY A 118 -14.26 2.90 2.52
C GLY A 118 -13.26 1.74 2.66
N GLY A 119 -13.76 0.62 3.18
CA GLY A 119 -12.99 -0.60 3.47
C GLY A 119 -12.79 -0.84 4.97
N ALA A 120 -12.31 -2.04 5.33
CA ALA A 120 -12.06 -2.44 6.72
C ALA A 120 -10.56 -2.54 7.07
N ALA A 121 -9.67 -2.45 6.07
CA ALA A 121 -8.23 -2.51 6.26
C ALA A 121 -7.60 -1.14 5.96
N GLY A 122 -6.49 -0.86 6.63
CA GLY A 122 -5.77 0.41 6.52
C GLY A 122 -4.79 0.44 5.35
N ARG A 123 -4.59 1.61 4.76
CA ARG A 123 -3.52 1.88 3.78
C ARG A 123 -2.39 2.65 4.44
N ILE A 124 -1.16 2.34 4.05
CA ILE A 124 0.00 3.10 4.52
C ILE A 124 0.21 4.25 3.55
N PRO A 125 -0.03 5.51 3.95
CA PRO A 125 0.35 6.66 3.14
C PRO A 125 1.87 6.84 3.18
N LEU A 126 2.42 7.56 2.20
CA LEU A 126 3.75 8.14 2.36
C LEU A 126 3.80 9.06 3.59
N GLN A 127 4.97 9.11 4.20
CA GLN A 127 5.27 9.92 5.37
C GLN A 127 6.10 11.15 4.98
N CYS A 128 6.24 12.12 5.90
CA CYS A 128 6.94 13.38 5.61
C CYS A 128 8.42 13.19 5.25
N GLN A 129 9.04 12.08 5.64
CA GLN A 129 10.44 11.77 5.32
C GLN A 129 10.64 11.04 3.99
N ASP A 130 9.55 10.60 3.35
CA ASP A 130 9.63 9.93 2.06
C ASP A 130 9.76 11.01 0.98
N THR A 131 10.95 11.15 0.41
CA THR A 131 11.19 12.14 -0.64
C THR A 131 10.74 11.61 -2.00
N THR A 132 9.84 12.33 -2.67
CA THR A 132 9.34 11.94 -3.99
C THR A 132 10.09 12.59 -5.15
N ILE A 133 9.91 12.04 -6.36
CA ILE A 133 10.31 12.67 -7.63
C ILE A 133 9.84 14.13 -7.71
N ALA A 134 8.58 14.42 -7.37
CA ALA A 134 8.02 15.75 -7.51
C ALA A 134 8.72 16.76 -6.59
N GLU A 135 9.06 16.36 -5.35
CA GLU A 135 9.81 17.23 -4.44
C GLU A 135 11.24 17.50 -4.93
N VAL A 136 11.90 16.48 -5.48
CA VAL A 136 13.24 16.63 -6.08
C VAL A 136 13.19 17.59 -7.27
N LEU A 137 12.22 17.43 -8.18
CA LEU A 137 12.08 18.29 -9.35
C LEU A 137 11.67 19.72 -8.98
N LYS A 138 10.78 19.87 -7.99
CA LYS A 138 10.40 21.19 -7.45
C LYS A 138 11.59 21.93 -6.86
N SER A 139 12.52 21.24 -6.19
CA SER A 139 13.77 21.84 -5.72
C SER A 139 14.67 22.34 -6.87
N ALA A 140 14.51 21.78 -8.07
CA ALA A 140 15.14 22.22 -9.31
C ALA A 140 14.31 23.25 -10.09
N GLY A 141 13.24 23.80 -9.51
CA GLY A 141 12.43 24.86 -10.10
C GLY A 141 11.39 24.38 -11.12
N TYR A 142 10.98 23.12 -11.06
CA TYR A 142 9.86 22.61 -11.83
C TYR A 142 8.53 22.91 -11.14
N VAL A 143 7.49 23.17 -11.93
CA VAL A 143 6.10 23.05 -11.48
C VAL A 143 5.63 21.61 -11.67
N ALA A 144 4.98 21.01 -10.67
CA ALA A 144 4.56 19.62 -10.71
C ALA A 144 3.03 19.46 -10.75
N GLY A 145 2.52 18.76 -11.77
CA GLY A 145 1.12 18.42 -11.94
C GLY A 145 0.89 16.91 -11.90
N MET A 146 -0.27 16.50 -11.39
CA MET A 146 -0.68 15.09 -11.39
C MET A 146 -2.17 14.92 -11.68
N ALA A 147 -2.51 14.01 -12.59
CA ALA A 147 -3.88 13.53 -12.77
C ALA A 147 -3.98 12.00 -12.84
N GLY A 148 -4.94 11.44 -12.08
CA GLY A 148 -5.18 10.00 -12.03
C GLY A 148 -5.02 9.38 -10.64
N LYS A 149 -4.53 8.13 -10.59
CA LYS A 149 -4.43 7.32 -9.38
C LYS A 149 -3.11 7.51 -8.65
N TRP A 150 -3.16 8.13 -7.47
CA TRP A 150 -1.99 8.27 -6.59
C TRP A 150 -1.64 6.95 -5.91
N GLY A 151 -2.55 6.41 -5.08
CA GLY A 151 -2.32 5.15 -4.38
C GLY A 151 -1.41 5.25 -3.15
N LEU A 152 -0.93 6.44 -2.80
CA LEU A 152 0.11 6.67 -1.79
C LEU A 152 -0.31 7.65 -0.68
N GLY A 153 -1.60 7.98 -0.61
CA GLY A 153 -2.14 8.93 0.36
C GLY A 153 -3.56 8.61 0.79
N GLU A 154 -3.97 9.20 1.91
CA GLU A 154 -5.34 9.22 2.39
C GLU A 154 -5.69 10.66 2.82
N PRO A 155 -6.97 11.05 2.85
CA PRO A 155 -7.36 12.39 3.29
C PRO A 155 -6.78 12.74 4.65
N GLY A 156 -6.16 13.91 4.77
CA GLY A 156 -5.57 14.41 6.01
C GLY A 156 -4.17 13.89 6.34
N THR A 157 -3.61 12.94 5.58
CA THR A 157 -2.27 12.38 5.87
C THR A 157 -1.14 13.24 5.27
N ALA A 158 0.11 12.87 5.57
CA ALA A 158 1.29 13.45 4.92
C ALA A 158 1.44 13.00 3.47
N GLY A 159 0.86 11.84 3.11
CA GLY A 159 1.02 11.23 1.80
C GLY A 159 0.12 11.80 0.70
N ILE A 160 -0.66 12.86 0.93
CA ILE A 160 -1.44 13.48 -0.16
C ILE A 160 -0.51 14.19 -1.16
N PRO A 161 -0.84 14.23 -2.47
CA PRO A 161 0.05 14.78 -3.51
C PRO A 161 0.58 16.19 -3.24
N SER A 162 -0.27 17.08 -2.71
CA SER A 162 0.11 18.47 -2.39
C SER A 162 1.14 18.61 -1.26
N LYS A 163 1.32 17.57 -0.44
CA LYS A 163 2.37 17.48 0.57
C LYS A 163 3.58 16.65 0.10
N GLN A 164 3.52 16.12 -1.11
CA GLN A 164 4.49 15.22 -1.71
C GLN A 164 5.05 15.82 -3.01
N GLY A 165 5.10 17.16 -3.09
CA GLY A 165 5.76 17.91 -4.16
C GLY A 165 4.87 18.39 -5.30
N PHE A 166 3.63 17.91 -5.44
CA PHE A 166 2.74 18.33 -6.53
C PHE A 166 2.06 19.67 -6.22
N ASP A 167 2.10 20.60 -7.18
CA ASP A 167 1.45 21.92 -7.12
C ASP A 167 -0.02 21.84 -7.50
N GLU A 168 -0.36 20.98 -8.47
CA GLU A 168 -1.73 20.74 -8.90
C GLU A 168 -2.04 19.23 -8.92
N PHE A 169 -3.12 18.82 -8.26
CA PHE A 169 -3.57 17.42 -8.24
C PHE A 169 -5.06 17.27 -8.58
N PHE A 170 -5.36 16.30 -9.44
CA PHE A 170 -6.73 15.93 -9.80
C PHE A 170 -6.89 14.41 -9.99
N GLY A 171 -7.49 13.72 -9.03
CA GLY A 171 -7.76 12.29 -9.17
C GLY A 171 -8.03 11.54 -7.87
N PHE A 172 -7.49 10.34 -7.74
CA PHE A 172 -7.73 9.45 -6.61
C PHE A 172 -6.52 9.41 -5.68
N LEU A 173 -6.73 9.65 -4.38
CA LEU A 173 -5.67 9.52 -3.38
C LEU A 173 -5.23 8.05 -3.18
N ASN A 174 -6.18 7.13 -3.32
CA ASN A 174 -5.99 5.69 -3.09
C ASN A 174 -6.68 4.85 -4.18
N GLN A 175 -6.43 3.54 -4.16
CA GLN A 175 -6.95 2.59 -5.14
C GLN A 175 -8.45 2.26 -5.00
N ARG A 176 -9.13 2.61 -3.89
CA ARG A 176 -10.49 2.08 -3.60
C ARG A 176 -11.54 2.50 -4.62
N ARG A 177 -11.57 3.79 -4.97
CA ARG A 177 -12.52 4.34 -5.95
C ARG A 177 -11.95 4.38 -7.37
N ALA A 178 -10.65 4.14 -7.50
CA ALA A 178 -9.95 4.08 -8.78
C ALA A 178 -10.29 2.82 -9.61
N HIS A 179 -11.16 1.94 -9.10
CA HIS A 179 -11.69 0.80 -9.86
C HIS A 179 -12.85 1.22 -10.77
N SER A 180 -13.57 2.30 -10.47
CA SER A 180 -14.70 2.74 -11.29
C SER A 180 -14.29 3.90 -12.17
N TYR A 181 -14.81 3.93 -13.40
CA TYR A 181 -14.59 5.04 -14.33
C TYR A 181 -15.69 6.09 -14.28
N TYR A 182 -16.74 5.84 -13.49
CA TYR A 182 -17.83 6.77 -13.21
C TYR A 182 -17.98 6.96 -11.69
N PRO A 183 -16.93 7.43 -10.98
CA PRO A 183 -17.02 7.64 -9.54
C PRO A 183 -17.96 8.82 -9.24
N GLU A 184 -18.60 8.80 -8.07
CA GLU A 184 -19.43 9.92 -7.59
C GLU A 184 -18.60 11.19 -7.28
N TYR A 185 -17.30 11.04 -7.00
CA TYR A 185 -16.43 12.17 -6.72
C TYR A 185 -14.97 11.82 -6.99
N ILE A 186 -14.18 12.88 -7.15
CA ILE A 186 -12.73 12.85 -7.27
C ILE A 186 -12.11 13.91 -6.35
N TRP A 187 -10.81 13.82 -6.11
CA TRP A 187 -10.09 14.82 -5.34
C TRP A 187 -9.47 15.85 -6.27
N LYS A 188 -9.66 17.12 -5.94
CA LYS A 188 -8.88 18.24 -6.44
C LYS A 188 -8.10 18.81 -5.27
N ASP A 189 -6.80 18.57 -5.25
CA ASP A 189 -5.91 18.85 -4.14
C ASP A 189 -6.46 18.24 -2.82
N THR A 190 -6.91 19.08 -1.89
CA THR A 190 -7.46 18.67 -0.59
C THR A 190 -8.99 18.61 -0.56
N SER A 191 -9.66 18.96 -1.66
CA SER A 191 -11.11 19.10 -1.73
C SER A 191 -11.73 18.01 -2.59
N ARG A 192 -12.93 17.56 -2.22
CA ARG A 192 -13.70 16.67 -3.09
C ARG A 192 -14.47 17.49 -4.10
N VAL A 193 -14.45 17.04 -5.34
CA VAL A 193 -15.29 17.51 -6.44
C VAL A 193 -16.30 16.42 -6.73
N MET A 194 -17.58 16.71 -6.50
CA MET A 194 -18.67 15.81 -6.86
C MET A 194 -18.81 15.79 -8.39
N LEU A 195 -18.96 14.60 -8.95
CA LEU A 195 -19.26 14.41 -10.37
C LEU A 195 -20.78 14.26 -10.49
N GLU A 196 -21.46 15.37 -10.79
CA GLU A 196 -22.92 15.46 -10.83
C GLU A 196 -23.55 14.51 -11.87
N GLY A 197 -22.83 14.26 -12.97
CA GLY A 197 -23.20 13.31 -14.02
C GLY A 197 -23.05 11.84 -13.61
N ASN A 198 -22.47 11.57 -12.44
CA ASN A 198 -22.31 10.22 -11.89
C ASN A 198 -23.10 10.00 -10.58
N GLN A 199 -23.90 10.97 -10.14
CA GLN A 199 -24.78 10.78 -8.98
C GLN A 199 -25.98 9.91 -9.32
N ASP A 200 -26.63 9.34 -8.30
CA ASP A 200 -27.87 8.57 -8.42
C ASP A 200 -27.79 7.39 -9.43
N GLY A 201 -26.59 6.81 -9.59
CA GLY A 201 -26.34 5.68 -10.49
C GLY A 201 -26.17 6.04 -11.97
N LYS A 202 -26.07 7.34 -12.30
CA LYS A 202 -25.72 7.80 -13.64
C LYS A 202 -24.25 7.52 -13.97
N GLN A 203 -23.93 7.51 -15.26
CA GLN A 203 -22.60 7.25 -15.81
C GLN A 203 -22.32 8.20 -16.98
N GLU A 204 -22.32 9.50 -16.72
CA GLU A 204 -22.21 10.55 -17.76
C GLU A 204 -20.81 11.19 -17.81
N GLU A 205 -20.06 11.17 -16.71
CA GLU A 205 -18.73 11.77 -16.61
C GLU A 205 -17.64 10.68 -16.51
N TYR A 206 -17.03 10.34 -17.64
CA TYR A 206 -15.96 9.33 -17.70
C TYR A 206 -14.64 9.90 -17.20
N VAL A 207 -14.14 9.40 -16.07
CA VAL A 207 -13.04 10.03 -15.33
C VAL A 207 -11.71 10.08 -16.10
N HIS A 208 -11.48 9.16 -17.04
CA HIS A 208 -10.28 9.18 -17.89
C HIS A 208 -10.22 10.44 -18.75
N ASP A 209 -11.36 10.84 -19.34
CA ASP A 209 -11.45 12.04 -20.17
C ASP A 209 -11.12 13.28 -19.32
N LEU A 210 -11.62 13.33 -18.09
CA LEU A 210 -11.33 14.42 -17.15
C LEU A 210 -9.83 14.49 -16.77
N PHE A 211 -9.14 13.34 -16.70
CA PHE A 211 -7.69 13.31 -16.47
C PHE A 211 -6.91 13.80 -17.68
N THR A 212 -7.32 13.43 -18.89
CA THR A 212 -6.74 13.92 -20.15
C THR A 212 -6.96 15.43 -20.30
N ASP A 213 -8.16 15.94 -20.01
CA ASP A 213 -8.47 17.37 -20.03
C ASP A 213 -7.59 18.16 -19.04
N PHE A 214 -7.39 17.61 -17.84
CA PHE A 214 -6.44 18.19 -16.88
C PHE A 214 -5.03 18.26 -17.46
N ALA A 215 -4.55 17.17 -18.08
CA ALA A 215 -3.20 17.08 -18.65
C ALA A 215 -2.98 18.14 -19.74
N LEU A 216 -3.90 18.24 -20.70
CA LEU A 216 -3.86 19.22 -21.79
C LEU A 216 -3.88 20.66 -21.23
N GLY A 217 -4.77 20.93 -20.28
CA GLY A 217 -4.85 22.23 -19.63
C GLY A 217 -3.58 22.59 -18.83
N PHE A 218 -2.98 21.63 -18.13
CA PHE A 218 -1.74 21.84 -17.36
C PHE A 218 -0.58 22.20 -18.30
N ILE A 219 -0.41 21.45 -19.40
CA ILE A 219 0.61 21.72 -20.42
C ILE A 219 0.43 23.15 -20.98
N GLN A 220 -0.79 23.55 -21.31
CA GLN A 220 -1.07 24.90 -21.82
C GLN A 220 -0.73 26.00 -20.82
N ARG A 221 -1.03 25.81 -19.53
CA ARG A 221 -0.74 26.78 -18.45
C ARG A 221 0.76 26.94 -18.22
N HIS A 222 1.51 25.84 -18.25
CA HIS A 222 2.93 25.81 -17.86
C HIS A 222 3.91 25.71 -19.03
N GLN A 223 3.47 25.88 -20.28
CA GLN A 223 4.34 25.78 -21.47
C GLN A 223 5.59 26.68 -21.48
N ASN A 224 5.60 27.75 -20.66
CA ASN A 224 6.70 28.73 -20.60
C ASN A 224 7.67 28.50 -19.42
N GLU A 225 7.52 27.42 -18.66
CA GLU A 225 8.39 27.05 -17.55
C GLU A 225 8.59 25.52 -17.53
N PRO A 226 9.70 25.00 -16.97
CA PRO A 226 9.90 23.56 -16.89
C PRO A 226 8.84 22.92 -15.98
N PHE A 227 8.17 21.89 -16.47
CA PHE A 227 7.15 21.19 -15.71
C PHE A 227 7.39 19.67 -15.61
N PHE A 228 6.87 19.08 -14.54
CA PHE A 228 6.73 17.65 -14.36
C PHE A 228 5.26 17.29 -14.32
N LEU A 229 4.80 16.49 -15.29
CA LEU A 229 3.42 16.01 -15.35
C LEU A 229 3.40 14.50 -15.18
N TYR A 230 2.86 14.02 -14.07
CA TYR A 230 2.65 12.59 -13.81
C TYR A 230 1.20 12.20 -14.13
N LEU A 231 1.02 11.27 -15.07
CA LEU A 231 -0.29 10.79 -15.52
C LEU A 231 -0.46 9.29 -15.21
N PRO A 232 -0.70 8.93 -13.95
CA PRO A 232 -1.08 7.59 -13.54
C PRO A 232 -2.54 7.30 -13.91
N TYR A 233 -2.81 7.06 -15.19
CA TYR A 233 -4.13 6.66 -15.63
C TYR A 233 -4.57 5.35 -14.97
N THR A 234 -5.88 5.24 -14.72
CA THR A 234 -6.50 4.02 -14.19
C THR A 234 -6.77 3.01 -15.29
N ILE A 235 -6.77 3.42 -16.55
CA ILE A 235 -7.04 2.55 -17.68
C ILE A 235 -5.84 1.61 -17.96
N PRO A 236 -6.04 0.31 -18.26
CA PRO A 236 -7.29 -0.45 -18.36
C PRO A 236 -7.71 -1.26 -17.10
N HIS A 237 -7.46 -0.76 -15.88
CA HIS A 237 -7.85 -1.40 -14.59
C HIS A 237 -9.36 -1.67 -14.47
N ASP A 238 -9.73 -2.51 -13.51
CA ASP A 238 -11.00 -3.25 -13.28
C ASP A 238 -12.33 -2.46 -13.39
N GLU A 239 -13.48 -3.14 -13.23
CA GLU A 239 -14.86 -2.73 -13.58
C GLU A 239 -15.18 -2.64 -15.08
N TYR A 240 -14.18 -2.71 -15.97
CA TYR A 240 -14.31 -2.75 -17.44
C TYR A 240 -15.49 -1.90 -17.95
N GLN A 241 -15.35 -0.59 -17.75
CA GLN A 241 -16.31 0.43 -18.17
C GLN A 241 -15.70 1.31 -19.26
N ILE A 242 -16.44 1.48 -20.35
CA ILE A 242 -16.07 2.36 -21.46
C ILE A 242 -17.35 2.98 -22.06
N PRO A 243 -17.35 4.25 -22.49
CA PRO A 243 -18.53 4.87 -23.11
C PRO A 243 -18.89 4.28 -24.48
N ASP A 244 -17.90 3.77 -25.22
CA ASP A 244 -18.03 3.24 -26.58
C ASP A 244 -16.93 2.19 -26.85
N PHE A 245 -17.25 1.17 -27.66
CA PHE A 245 -16.28 0.12 -28.03
C PHE A 245 -15.36 0.51 -29.18
N GLY A 246 -15.59 1.65 -29.83
CA GLY A 246 -14.79 2.18 -30.92
C GLY A 246 -14.63 1.13 -32.04
N PRO A 247 -13.38 0.82 -32.47
CA PRO A 247 -13.15 -0.13 -33.56
C PRO A 247 -13.54 -1.57 -33.21
N TYR A 248 -13.88 -1.87 -31.95
CA TYR A 248 -14.23 -3.21 -31.49
C TYR A 248 -15.74 -3.47 -31.44
N THR A 249 -16.58 -2.48 -31.78
CA THR A 249 -18.05 -2.58 -31.77
C THR A 249 -18.57 -3.83 -32.49
N ASP A 250 -18.02 -4.14 -33.67
CA ASP A 250 -18.46 -5.26 -34.50
C ASP A 250 -17.72 -6.59 -34.19
N SER A 251 -16.85 -6.60 -33.17
CA SER A 251 -16.10 -7.80 -32.74
C SER A 251 -16.97 -8.74 -31.90
N THR A 252 -18.16 -9.10 -32.39
CA THR A 252 -19.18 -9.89 -31.69
C THR A 252 -18.76 -11.33 -31.31
N HIS A 253 -17.62 -11.79 -31.80
CA HIS A 253 -16.97 -13.04 -31.43
C HIS A 253 -16.02 -12.89 -30.21
N TRP A 254 -15.94 -11.69 -29.64
CA TRP A 254 -15.22 -11.39 -28.40
C TRP A 254 -16.23 -11.35 -27.26
N THR A 255 -15.76 -11.57 -26.03
CA THR A 255 -16.58 -11.27 -24.85
C THR A 255 -16.71 -9.76 -24.68
N SER A 256 -17.72 -9.31 -23.93
CA SER A 256 -17.88 -7.89 -23.61
C SER A 256 -16.61 -7.33 -22.95
N ASP A 257 -16.03 -8.05 -21.98
CA ASP A 257 -14.82 -7.58 -21.29
C ASP A 257 -13.60 -7.52 -22.23
N GLU A 258 -13.48 -8.45 -23.19
CA GLU A 258 -12.43 -8.39 -24.22
C GLU A 258 -12.59 -7.11 -25.08
N GLN A 259 -13.81 -6.80 -25.52
CA GLN A 259 -14.10 -5.59 -26.30
C GLN A 259 -13.80 -4.33 -25.48
N VAL A 260 -14.23 -4.30 -24.23
CA VAL A 260 -14.01 -3.16 -23.33
C VAL A 260 -12.52 -2.96 -23.06
N TYR A 261 -11.78 -4.01 -22.71
CA TYR A 261 -10.34 -3.93 -22.43
C TYR A 261 -9.55 -3.37 -23.62
N ALA A 262 -9.86 -3.86 -24.83
CA ALA A 262 -9.23 -3.36 -26.04
C ALA A 262 -9.64 -1.91 -26.33
N ALA A 263 -10.93 -1.56 -26.18
CA ALA A 263 -11.43 -0.20 -26.38
C ALA A 263 -10.80 0.80 -25.39
N MET A 264 -10.64 0.39 -24.13
CA MET A 264 -9.97 1.15 -23.08
C MET A 264 -8.52 1.44 -23.44
N THR A 265 -7.78 0.41 -23.86
CA THR A 265 -6.38 0.56 -24.26
C THR A 265 -6.22 1.46 -25.49
N THR A 266 -7.09 1.29 -26.49
CA THR A 266 -7.10 2.13 -27.71
C THR A 266 -7.50 3.58 -27.42
N ARG A 267 -8.42 3.82 -26.47
CA ARG A 267 -8.79 5.17 -26.04
C ARG A 267 -7.61 5.88 -25.37
N MET A 268 -6.93 5.19 -24.44
CA MET A 268 -5.72 5.72 -23.80
C MET A 268 -4.67 6.11 -24.85
N ASP A 269 -4.43 5.26 -25.85
CA ASP A 269 -3.50 5.56 -26.93
C ASP A 269 -3.89 6.82 -27.70
N LYS A 270 -5.17 6.95 -28.06
CA LYS A 270 -5.71 8.14 -28.74
C LYS A 270 -5.50 9.41 -27.91
N ASP A 271 -5.76 9.35 -26.62
CA ASP A 271 -5.67 10.51 -25.72
C ASP A 271 -4.21 10.90 -25.43
N ILE A 272 -3.28 9.94 -25.44
CA ILE A 272 -1.84 10.20 -25.48
C ILE A 272 -1.46 10.88 -26.82
N GLY A 273 -2.11 10.50 -27.92
CA GLY A 273 -2.02 11.17 -29.21
C GLY A 273 -2.35 12.67 -29.14
N ASP A 274 -3.43 13.02 -28.43
CA ASP A 274 -3.84 14.41 -28.24
C ASP A 274 -2.77 15.22 -27.46
N ILE A 275 -2.10 14.59 -26.47
CA ILE A 275 -0.96 15.20 -25.78
C ILE A 275 0.18 15.49 -26.77
N PHE A 276 0.57 14.53 -27.61
CA PHE A 276 1.63 14.75 -28.61
C PHE A 276 1.26 15.83 -29.62
N GLN A 277 0.00 15.87 -30.06
CA GLN A 277 -0.49 16.93 -30.94
C GLN A 277 -0.33 18.30 -30.27
N LEU A 278 -0.76 18.44 -29.01
CA LEU A 278 -0.65 19.70 -28.27
C LEU A 278 0.82 20.14 -28.10
N LEU A 279 1.74 19.22 -27.77
CA LEU A 279 3.17 19.54 -27.66
C LEU A 279 3.74 20.11 -28.97
N GLY A 280 3.29 19.57 -30.11
CA GLY A 280 3.63 20.08 -31.43
C GLY A 280 3.01 21.46 -31.73
N GLU A 281 1.73 21.65 -31.39
CA GLU A 281 1.03 22.94 -31.56
C GLU A 281 1.65 24.07 -30.74
N LEU A 282 2.12 23.78 -29.53
CA LEU A 282 2.79 24.74 -28.65
C LEU A 282 4.29 24.89 -28.95
N ALA A 283 4.83 24.10 -29.89
CA ALA A 283 6.25 24.09 -30.26
C ALA A 283 7.20 23.83 -29.07
N ILE A 284 6.82 22.92 -28.16
CA ILE A 284 7.63 22.50 -27.00
C ILE A 284 8.01 21.01 -27.04
N ASP A 285 7.64 20.29 -28.10
CA ASP A 285 7.88 18.86 -28.26
C ASP A 285 9.38 18.49 -28.23
N ASP A 286 10.24 19.32 -28.84
CA ASP A 286 11.69 19.10 -28.89
C ASP A 286 12.42 19.33 -27.55
N ASN A 287 11.75 19.98 -26.60
CA ASN A 287 12.21 20.17 -25.23
C ASN A 287 11.37 19.37 -24.20
N THR A 288 10.60 18.40 -24.65
CA THR A 288 9.78 17.56 -23.76
C THR A 288 10.22 16.10 -23.87
N ILE A 289 10.56 15.49 -22.73
CA ILE A 289 10.77 14.04 -22.63
C ILE A 289 9.50 13.38 -22.11
N VAL A 290 9.03 12.37 -22.83
CA VAL A 290 7.82 11.61 -22.47
C VAL A 290 8.21 10.16 -22.18
N PHE A 291 7.76 9.65 -21.04
CA PHE A 291 7.88 8.26 -20.61
C PHE A 291 6.50 7.60 -20.63
N PHE A 292 6.43 6.34 -21.04
CA PHE A 292 5.23 5.51 -20.95
C PHE A 292 5.55 4.15 -20.37
N CYS A 293 4.78 3.69 -19.37
CA CYS A 293 4.86 2.32 -18.84
C CYS A 293 3.52 1.83 -18.25
N SER A 294 3.50 0.61 -17.73
CA SER A 294 2.44 0.08 -16.85
C SER A 294 2.96 -0.12 -15.41
N ASP A 295 2.09 0.03 -14.40
CA ASP A 295 2.47 -0.07 -12.99
C ASP A 295 2.80 -1.48 -12.51
N ASN A 296 2.23 -2.52 -13.12
CA ASN A 296 2.53 -3.94 -12.90
C ASN A 296 2.19 -4.75 -14.16
N GLY A 297 2.41 -6.07 -14.11
CA GLY A 297 1.92 -6.99 -15.14
C GLY A 297 0.39 -7.02 -15.25
N PRO A 298 -0.18 -7.70 -16.25
CA PRO A 298 -1.60 -7.58 -16.55
C PRO A 298 -2.47 -8.20 -15.47
N ALA A 299 -3.68 -7.68 -15.27
CA ALA A 299 -4.67 -8.34 -14.41
C ALA A 299 -5.16 -9.66 -15.00
N GLN A 300 -5.33 -9.74 -16.32
CA GLN A 300 -5.81 -10.91 -17.04
C GLN A 300 -4.84 -11.28 -18.16
N TYR A 301 -4.67 -12.57 -18.43
CA TYR A 301 -3.80 -13.01 -19.52
C TYR A 301 -4.41 -12.79 -20.90
N TRP A 302 -5.75 -12.78 -21.00
CA TRP A 302 -6.48 -12.76 -22.27
C TRP A 302 -5.93 -13.78 -23.28
N GLN A 303 -5.73 -15.01 -22.80
CA GLN A 303 -4.90 -16.02 -23.46
C GLN A 303 -5.54 -16.51 -24.77
N GLY A 304 -4.75 -16.50 -25.84
CA GLY A 304 -5.22 -16.76 -27.20
C GLY A 304 -5.98 -15.60 -27.86
N ARG A 305 -6.17 -14.48 -27.16
CA ARG A 305 -6.79 -13.26 -27.68
C ARG A 305 -5.78 -12.12 -27.77
N PHE A 306 -5.32 -11.61 -26.62
CA PHE A 306 -4.35 -10.53 -26.52
C PHE A 306 -2.99 -11.05 -26.05
N ASP A 307 -2.94 -12.18 -25.32
CA ASP A 307 -1.72 -12.73 -24.74
C ASP A 307 -0.93 -11.68 -23.95
N SER A 308 -1.63 -11.00 -23.02
CA SER A 308 -1.19 -9.75 -22.40
C SER A 308 0.13 -9.82 -21.64
N SER A 309 0.55 -10.99 -21.16
CA SER A 309 1.88 -11.13 -20.56
C SER A 309 3.02 -11.20 -21.60
N GLY A 310 2.71 -11.21 -22.89
CA GLY A 310 3.69 -11.37 -23.98
C GLY A 310 4.36 -12.74 -23.98
N GLY A 311 3.68 -13.77 -23.46
CA GLY A 311 4.24 -15.11 -23.27
C GLY A 311 5.10 -15.29 -22.02
N LEU A 312 5.31 -14.23 -21.24
CA LEU A 312 6.01 -14.29 -19.95
C LEU A 312 5.15 -15.02 -18.91
N ARG A 313 5.80 -15.73 -17.98
CA ARG A 313 5.13 -16.44 -16.89
C ARG A 313 4.68 -15.49 -15.80
N GLY A 314 3.47 -15.71 -15.28
CA GLY A 314 2.91 -14.89 -14.22
C GLY A 314 2.15 -13.66 -14.73
N ARG A 315 1.37 -13.07 -13.84
CA ARG A 315 0.59 -11.86 -14.07
C ARG A 315 0.58 -11.01 -12.80
N LYS A 316 -0.26 -9.97 -12.72
CA LYS A 316 -0.47 -9.21 -11.48
C LYS A 316 -0.54 -10.13 -10.25
N ARG A 317 0.18 -9.76 -9.18
CA ARG A 317 0.42 -10.53 -7.93
C ARG A 317 1.46 -11.65 -8.00
N ASP A 318 2.02 -11.96 -9.17
CA ASP A 318 3.09 -12.96 -9.30
C ASP A 318 4.47 -12.28 -9.44
N LEU A 319 5.50 -12.78 -8.75
CA LEU A 319 6.88 -12.26 -8.87
C LEU A 319 7.65 -12.79 -10.10
N TYR A 320 7.00 -13.61 -10.92
CA TYR A 320 7.51 -14.05 -12.22
C TYR A 320 7.49 -12.90 -13.24
N GLU A 321 8.22 -13.04 -14.35
CA GLU A 321 8.46 -11.99 -15.35
C GLU A 321 7.17 -11.30 -15.79
N GLY A 322 6.11 -12.04 -16.08
CA GLY A 322 4.84 -11.48 -16.54
C GLY A 322 4.08 -10.67 -15.48
N GLY A 323 4.45 -10.74 -14.20
CA GLY A 323 3.86 -9.91 -13.14
C GLY A 323 4.66 -8.64 -12.81
N ILE A 324 5.95 -8.58 -13.16
CA ILE A 324 6.84 -7.46 -12.83
C ILE A 324 7.54 -6.83 -14.04
N ARG A 325 7.49 -7.43 -15.24
CA ARG A 325 8.06 -6.86 -16.46
C ARG A 325 6.97 -6.11 -17.22
N THR A 326 7.28 -4.89 -17.61
CA THR A 326 6.32 -3.92 -18.16
C THR A 326 6.86 -3.28 -19.44
N PRO A 327 6.01 -2.80 -20.36
CA PRO A 327 6.44 -1.90 -21.42
C PRO A 327 7.11 -0.66 -20.83
N MET A 328 8.16 -0.16 -21.48
CA MET A 328 8.72 1.16 -21.21
C MET A 328 9.15 1.82 -22.51
N ILE A 329 8.55 2.96 -22.84
CA ILE A 329 8.87 3.75 -24.04
C ILE A 329 9.31 5.13 -23.59
N VAL A 330 10.41 5.64 -24.16
CA VAL A 330 10.94 6.98 -23.88
C VAL A 330 11.12 7.72 -25.19
N ARG A 331 10.51 8.89 -25.31
CA ARG A 331 10.62 9.75 -26.49
C ARG A 331 11.15 11.12 -26.08
N TYR A 332 12.24 11.54 -26.71
CA TYR A 332 12.80 12.88 -26.56
C TYR A 332 13.40 13.34 -27.90
N PRO A 333 12.60 14.03 -28.75
CA PRO A 333 13.00 14.36 -30.12
C PRO A 333 14.34 15.08 -30.21
N GLY A 334 15.22 14.61 -31.09
CA GLY A 334 16.55 15.20 -31.30
C GLY A 334 17.57 14.96 -30.17
N LYS A 335 17.18 14.34 -29.05
CA LYS A 335 18.05 14.01 -27.91
C LYS A 335 18.22 12.51 -27.70
N ILE A 336 17.16 11.75 -27.95
CA ILE A 336 17.18 10.28 -28.04
C ILE A 336 17.14 9.91 -29.53
N PRO A 337 18.05 9.06 -30.03
CA PRO A 337 17.95 8.56 -31.40
C PRO A 337 16.63 7.83 -31.61
N ALA A 338 15.98 8.07 -32.75
CA ALA A 338 14.70 7.43 -33.07
C ALA A 338 14.87 5.93 -33.38
N GLY A 339 13.80 5.17 -33.15
CA GLY A 339 13.67 3.76 -33.51
C GLY A 339 14.57 2.81 -32.72
N GLN A 340 15.06 3.21 -31.55
CA GLN A 340 15.97 2.40 -30.76
C GLN A 340 15.23 1.34 -29.94
N THR A 341 15.86 0.17 -29.79
CA THR A 341 15.44 -0.86 -28.83
C THR A 341 16.60 -1.08 -27.88
N SER A 342 16.35 -0.90 -26.58
CA SER A 342 17.32 -1.22 -25.52
C SER A 342 16.91 -2.48 -24.77
N ASP A 343 17.85 -3.38 -24.60
CA ASP A 343 17.76 -4.55 -23.73
C ASP A 343 18.38 -4.29 -22.35
N PHE A 344 18.77 -3.04 -22.05
CA PHE A 344 19.27 -2.68 -20.73
C PHE A 344 18.20 -2.94 -19.66
N PRO A 345 18.51 -3.69 -18.58
CA PRO A 345 17.55 -3.90 -17.50
C PRO A 345 17.29 -2.59 -16.74
N TRP A 346 16.10 -2.02 -16.93
CA TRP A 346 15.59 -0.85 -16.20
C TRP A 346 14.78 -1.35 -15.00
N TYR A 347 14.97 -0.76 -13.82
CA TYR A 347 14.12 -1.01 -12.66
C TYR A 347 13.47 0.29 -12.14
N PHE A 348 12.21 0.27 -11.68
CA PHE A 348 11.49 1.49 -11.23
C PHE A 348 12.24 2.40 -10.24
N PRO A 349 13.05 1.90 -9.29
CA PRO A 349 13.93 2.75 -8.48
C PRO A 349 14.81 3.71 -9.31
N ASP A 350 15.19 3.33 -10.53
CA ASP A 350 16.04 4.12 -11.43
C ASP A 350 15.34 5.39 -11.93
N VAL A 351 14.01 5.47 -11.87
CA VAL A 351 13.26 6.61 -12.40
C VAL A 351 13.65 7.89 -11.66
N LEU A 352 13.64 7.89 -10.32
CA LEU A 352 13.97 9.07 -9.51
C LEU A 352 15.37 9.65 -9.84
N PRO A 353 16.47 8.91 -9.73
CA PRO A 353 17.80 9.46 -10.05
C PRO A 353 17.93 9.86 -11.52
N THR A 354 17.24 9.17 -12.44
CA THR A 354 17.25 9.52 -13.86
C THR A 354 16.54 10.85 -14.15
N VAL A 355 15.34 11.07 -13.60
CA VAL A 355 14.62 12.35 -13.78
C VAL A 355 15.31 13.49 -13.03
N ALA A 356 15.91 13.21 -11.87
CA ALA A 356 16.74 14.17 -11.15
C ALA A 356 17.93 14.62 -12.03
N ALA A 357 18.65 13.67 -12.65
CA ALA A 357 19.75 13.97 -13.56
C ALA A 357 19.31 14.80 -14.78
N LEU A 358 18.16 14.46 -15.39
CA LEU A 358 17.58 15.22 -16.51
C LEU A 358 17.24 16.68 -16.13
N ALA A 359 16.81 16.90 -14.89
CA ALA A 359 16.49 18.22 -14.34
C ALA A 359 17.71 19.01 -13.85
N GLY A 360 18.90 18.39 -13.82
CA GLY A 360 20.09 18.94 -13.17
C GLY A 360 19.97 19.01 -11.64
N ALA A 361 19.13 18.17 -11.04
CA ALA A 361 18.95 18.02 -9.61
C ALA A 361 19.86 16.92 -9.04
N SER A 362 20.06 16.91 -7.72
CA SER A 362 20.70 15.79 -7.02
C SER A 362 19.63 14.84 -6.50
N ALA A 363 19.83 13.53 -6.67
CA ALA A 363 18.96 12.54 -6.07
C ALA A 363 19.18 12.47 -4.53
N PRO A 364 18.16 12.06 -3.75
CA PRO A 364 18.30 11.81 -2.32
C PRO A 364 19.35 10.73 -2.01
N VAL A 365 19.88 10.73 -0.78
CA VAL A 365 20.94 9.79 -0.37
C VAL A 365 20.42 8.36 -0.21
N LYS A 366 19.14 8.19 0.17
CA LYS A 366 18.53 6.88 0.48
C LYS A 366 17.69 6.39 -0.69
N ILE A 367 18.34 5.98 -1.77
CA ILE A 367 17.70 5.37 -2.94
C ILE A 367 18.44 4.07 -3.31
N ASP A 368 17.72 3.17 -3.99
CA ASP A 368 18.25 1.89 -4.50
C ASP A 368 18.49 1.92 -6.02
N GLY A 369 17.94 2.92 -6.71
CA GLY A 369 18.09 3.10 -8.15
C GLY A 369 19.36 3.80 -8.59
N ILE A 370 19.63 3.76 -9.90
CA ILE A 370 20.73 4.47 -10.54
C ILE A 370 20.25 5.41 -11.65
N ASP A 371 21.04 6.44 -11.94
CA ASP A 371 20.85 7.27 -13.14
C ASP A 371 21.21 6.48 -14.40
N ILE A 372 20.25 6.32 -15.30
CA ILE A 372 20.42 5.60 -16.57
C ILE A 372 20.40 6.52 -17.80
N THR A 373 20.49 7.85 -17.64
CA THR A 373 20.46 8.81 -18.76
C THR A 373 21.54 8.56 -19.82
N ARG A 374 22.63 7.85 -19.46
CA ARG A 374 23.66 7.40 -20.42
C ARG A 374 23.12 6.44 -21.48
N GLU A 375 22.16 5.58 -21.12
CA GLU A 375 21.55 4.62 -22.02
C GLU A 375 20.75 5.35 -23.13
N PHE A 376 20.11 6.47 -22.81
CA PHE A 376 19.36 7.30 -23.77
C PHE A 376 20.23 7.86 -24.90
N ARG A 377 21.53 8.02 -24.68
CA ARG A 377 22.48 8.55 -25.67
C ARG A 377 23.00 7.49 -26.64
N MET A 378 22.77 6.19 -26.38
CA MET A 378 23.28 5.07 -27.19
C MET A 378 24.80 5.15 -27.48
N SER A 379 25.56 5.80 -26.61
CA SER A 379 27.02 5.93 -26.72
C SER A 379 27.66 4.87 -25.83
N HIS A 380 27.80 3.65 -26.36
CA HIS A 380 28.44 2.52 -25.67
C HIS A 380 29.95 2.44 -25.90
N THR A 381 30.54 3.36 -26.68
CA THR A 381 31.98 3.32 -27.00
C THR A 381 32.87 3.53 -25.77
N ASP A 382 32.38 4.23 -24.75
CA ASP A 382 33.13 4.58 -23.53
C ASP A 382 32.37 4.25 -22.22
N TRP A 383 31.27 3.49 -22.29
CA TRP A 383 30.47 3.12 -21.12
C TRP A 383 30.13 1.64 -21.12
N GLU A 384 30.74 0.90 -20.18
CA GLU A 384 30.35 -0.47 -19.87
C GLU A 384 29.07 -0.46 -19.02
N ARG A 385 28.03 -1.15 -19.50
CA ARG A 385 26.75 -1.25 -18.79
C ARG A 385 26.97 -1.93 -17.42
N PRO A 386 26.47 -1.35 -16.32
CA PRO A 386 26.66 -1.92 -15.00
C PRO A 386 25.93 -3.26 -14.86
N GLN A 387 26.57 -4.21 -14.18
CA GLN A 387 25.90 -5.41 -13.71
C GLN A 387 24.83 -5.02 -12.67
N ARG A 388 23.58 -5.41 -12.90
CA ARG A 388 22.44 -4.97 -12.09
C ARG A 388 22.07 -6.00 -11.01
N THR A 389 21.56 -5.51 -9.89
CA THR A 389 20.89 -6.31 -8.86
C THR A 389 19.55 -5.66 -8.52
N PHE A 390 18.47 -6.43 -8.54
CA PHE A 390 17.11 -5.99 -8.22
C PHE A 390 16.51 -6.88 -7.14
N TYR A 391 15.61 -6.32 -6.35
CA TYR A 391 15.00 -7.01 -5.23
C TYR A 391 13.52 -6.65 -5.08
N TRP A 392 12.70 -7.66 -4.80
CA TRP A 392 11.27 -7.49 -4.56
C TRP A 392 10.80 -8.27 -3.34
N GLU A 393 9.86 -7.67 -2.62
CA GLU A 393 9.04 -8.26 -1.58
C GLU A 393 7.57 -8.06 -1.93
N PHE A 394 6.75 -9.07 -1.63
CA PHE A 394 5.30 -9.00 -1.79
C PHE A 394 4.61 -9.63 -0.58
N TYR A 395 3.57 -8.98 -0.06
CA TYR A 395 2.96 -9.32 1.23
C TYR A 395 1.50 -9.82 1.14
N GLU A 396 0.79 -9.60 0.03
CA GLU A 396 -0.67 -9.86 -0.03
C GLU A 396 -1.04 -11.35 -0.22
N ASN A 397 -0.09 -12.19 -0.63
CA ASN A 397 -0.26 -13.64 -0.80
C ASN A 397 0.79 -14.41 0.02
N GLY A 398 0.94 -14.01 1.29
CA GLY A 398 2.10 -14.37 2.10
C GLY A 398 3.33 -13.54 1.72
N PHE A 399 4.42 -13.70 2.47
CA PHE A 399 5.67 -12.99 2.21
C PHE A 399 6.49 -13.70 1.13
N GLN A 400 6.45 -13.17 -0.09
CA GLN A 400 7.17 -13.69 -1.25
C GLN A 400 8.35 -12.78 -1.59
N GLN A 401 9.40 -13.35 -2.18
CA GLN A 401 10.60 -12.60 -2.56
C GLN A 401 11.10 -12.99 -3.94
N ALA A 402 11.65 -12.01 -4.65
CA ALA A 402 12.41 -12.24 -5.86
C ALA A 402 13.68 -11.39 -5.84
N VAL A 403 14.74 -11.93 -6.44
CA VAL A 403 16.00 -11.24 -6.65
C VAL A 403 16.40 -11.46 -8.10
N ARG A 404 16.78 -10.40 -8.80
CA ARG A 404 17.53 -10.52 -10.06
C ARG A 404 18.96 -10.13 -9.79
N TRP A 405 19.91 -11.03 -10.00
CA TRP A 405 21.34 -10.78 -9.92
C TRP A 405 21.96 -11.06 -11.29
N ARG A 406 22.28 -9.99 -12.03
CA ARG A 406 22.71 -10.08 -13.44
C ARG A 406 21.62 -10.73 -14.31
N HIS A 407 21.89 -11.84 -14.98
CA HIS A 407 20.90 -12.65 -15.70
C HIS A 407 20.19 -13.69 -14.83
N TRP A 408 20.67 -13.96 -13.63
CA TRP A 408 20.02 -14.91 -12.73
C TRP A 408 18.83 -14.27 -12.04
N LYS A 409 17.72 -15.00 -11.98
CA LYS A 409 16.54 -14.61 -11.21
C LYS A 409 16.15 -15.72 -10.25
N GLY A 410 16.15 -15.38 -8.97
CA GLY A 410 15.63 -16.24 -7.92
C GLY A 410 14.23 -15.82 -7.50
N VAL A 411 13.34 -16.77 -7.27
CA VAL A 411 11.98 -16.53 -6.75
C VAL A 411 11.69 -17.51 -5.60
N ARG A 412 11.10 -17.03 -4.51
CA ARG A 412 10.50 -17.88 -3.46
C ARG A 412 9.12 -17.37 -3.07
N LEU A 413 8.17 -18.30 -2.96
CA LEU A 413 6.77 -17.99 -2.67
C LEU A 413 6.43 -17.98 -1.16
N SER A 414 7.38 -18.34 -0.30
CA SER A 414 7.35 -18.09 1.15
C SER A 414 8.77 -18.26 1.73
N PRO A 415 9.07 -17.77 2.94
CA PRO A 415 10.39 -17.96 3.57
C PRO A 415 10.79 -19.41 3.81
N GLU A 416 9.81 -20.30 3.91
CA GLU A 416 9.93 -21.73 4.21
C GLU A 416 10.13 -22.57 2.94
N LYS A 417 9.84 -22.00 1.76
CA LYS A 417 10.08 -22.66 0.48
C LYS A 417 11.51 -22.41 0.00
N ALA A 418 12.05 -23.42 -0.68
CA ALA A 418 13.32 -23.27 -1.39
C ALA A 418 13.19 -22.23 -2.50
N TRP A 419 14.31 -21.59 -2.83
CA TRP A 419 14.40 -20.70 -3.99
C TRP A 419 14.31 -21.51 -5.28
N GLU A 420 13.47 -21.04 -6.20
CA GLU A 420 13.55 -21.35 -7.62
C GLU A 420 14.61 -20.44 -8.25
N LEU A 421 15.32 -20.92 -9.28
CA LEU A 421 16.36 -20.16 -9.96
C LEU A 421 16.23 -20.32 -11.49
N TYR A 422 16.32 -19.20 -12.20
CA TYR A 422 16.17 -19.11 -13.65
C TYR A 422 17.31 -18.29 -14.28
N ASN A 423 17.79 -18.71 -15.45
CA ASN A 423 18.69 -17.91 -16.27
C ASN A 423 17.87 -17.12 -17.31
N LEU A 424 17.69 -15.82 -17.12
CA LEU A 424 16.82 -15.00 -17.98
C LEU A 424 17.39 -14.75 -19.39
N GLU A 425 18.68 -15.01 -19.63
CA GLU A 425 19.24 -14.93 -20.99
C GLU A 425 18.80 -16.11 -21.85
N GLU A 426 18.60 -17.29 -21.24
CA GLU A 426 18.26 -18.54 -21.93
C GLU A 426 16.77 -18.93 -21.76
N ASP A 427 16.18 -18.57 -20.63
CA ASP A 427 14.81 -18.91 -20.22
C ASP A 427 14.05 -17.67 -19.70
N PRO A 428 13.75 -16.69 -20.58
CA PRO A 428 13.02 -15.47 -20.19
C PRO A 428 11.55 -15.73 -19.77
N VAL A 429 11.05 -16.96 -19.95
CA VAL A 429 9.71 -17.38 -19.56
C VAL A 429 9.69 -18.18 -18.25
N GLU A 430 10.85 -18.36 -17.61
CA GLU A 430 11.00 -19.04 -16.31
C GLU A 430 10.35 -20.44 -16.28
N SER A 431 10.63 -21.22 -17.32
CA SER A 431 10.10 -22.57 -17.52
C SER A 431 10.94 -23.68 -16.89
N GLN A 432 12.24 -23.46 -16.65
CA GLN A 432 13.18 -24.46 -16.14
C GLN A 432 13.86 -23.98 -14.86
N ASN A 433 13.46 -24.55 -13.72
CA ASN A 433 14.11 -24.26 -12.44
C ASN A 433 15.45 -25.02 -12.33
N VAL A 434 16.56 -24.29 -12.35
CA VAL A 434 17.94 -24.82 -12.31
C VAL A 434 18.62 -24.65 -10.95
N ALA A 435 17.86 -24.37 -9.89
CA ALA A 435 18.41 -24.12 -8.54
C ALA A 435 19.29 -25.27 -8.00
N GLY A 436 18.94 -26.52 -8.31
CA GLY A 436 19.71 -27.70 -7.89
C GLY A 436 21.08 -27.84 -8.58
N GLU A 437 21.24 -27.20 -9.74
CA GLU A 437 22.46 -27.24 -10.56
C GLU A 437 23.42 -26.09 -10.21
N HIS A 438 22.91 -25.02 -9.60
CA HIS A 438 23.66 -23.80 -9.27
C HIS A 438 23.51 -23.36 -7.80
N PRO A 439 23.87 -24.21 -6.82
CA PRO A 439 23.70 -23.92 -5.40
C PRO A 439 24.49 -22.66 -4.94
N GLU A 440 25.60 -22.33 -5.60
CA GLU A 440 26.38 -21.12 -5.35
C GLU A 440 25.63 -19.83 -5.74
N VAL A 441 24.87 -19.88 -6.84
CA VAL A 441 24.03 -18.75 -7.26
C VAL A 441 22.85 -18.60 -6.31
N VAL A 442 22.22 -19.71 -5.90
CA VAL A 442 21.16 -19.67 -4.88
C VAL A 442 21.66 -19.04 -3.57
N ALA A 443 22.86 -19.39 -3.10
CA ALA A 443 23.45 -18.78 -1.92
C ALA A 443 23.66 -17.26 -2.09
N GLN A 444 24.09 -16.81 -3.27
CA GLN A 444 24.23 -15.38 -3.58
C GLN A 444 22.88 -14.64 -3.59
N ILE A 445 21.82 -15.27 -4.13
CA ILE A 445 20.45 -14.76 -4.10
C ILE A 445 19.95 -14.63 -2.67
N GLU A 446 20.17 -15.65 -1.83
CA GLU A 446 19.80 -15.62 -0.41
C GLU A 446 20.48 -14.49 0.35
N GLU A 447 21.77 -14.26 0.08
CA GLU A 447 22.52 -13.19 0.74
C GLU A 447 22.01 -11.81 0.33
N ILE A 448 21.69 -11.61 -0.95
CA ILE A 448 21.06 -10.38 -1.43
C ILE A 448 19.71 -10.19 -0.73
N ALA A 449 18.84 -11.21 -0.73
CA ALA A 449 17.52 -11.10 -0.09
C ALA A 449 17.61 -10.79 1.41
N LYS A 450 18.62 -11.31 2.12
CA LYS A 450 18.86 -10.98 3.54
C LYS A 450 19.35 -9.54 3.73
N ARG A 451 20.22 -9.06 2.84
CA ARG A 451 20.79 -7.71 2.90
C ARG A 451 19.77 -6.63 2.57
N GLU A 452 18.96 -6.85 1.54
CA GLU A 452 17.99 -5.86 1.05
C GLU A 452 16.66 -5.84 1.83
N HIS A 453 16.39 -6.86 2.65
CA HIS A 453 15.23 -6.87 3.54
C HIS A 453 15.47 -5.98 4.77
N THR A 454 14.72 -4.89 4.87
CA THR A 454 14.56 -4.16 6.14
C THR A 454 13.18 -4.44 6.74
N PRO A 455 13.07 -4.91 7.99
CA PRO A 455 11.80 -5.12 8.67
C PRO A 455 10.91 -3.87 8.63
N SER A 456 9.63 -4.06 8.33
CA SER A 456 8.64 -2.99 8.34
C SER A 456 7.61 -3.20 9.45
N PRO A 457 7.39 -2.21 10.32
CA PRO A 457 6.31 -2.28 11.33
C PRO A 457 4.91 -2.39 10.68
N PHE A 458 4.75 -1.83 9.48
CA PHE A 458 3.50 -1.82 8.71
C PHE A 458 3.32 -3.05 7.82
N PHE A 459 4.43 -3.67 7.39
CA PHE A 459 4.46 -4.88 6.56
C PHE A 459 5.35 -5.96 7.21
N PRO A 460 4.95 -6.46 8.38
CA PRO A 460 5.67 -7.52 9.08
C PRO A 460 5.45 -8.87 8.38
N THR A 461 6.51 -9.67 8.30
CA THR A 461 6.43 -11.09 7.97
C THR A 461 5.73 -11.87 9.08
N ASP A 462 5.26 -13.09 8.81
CA ASP A 462 4.66 -13.96 9.84
C ASP A 462 5.61 -14.20 11.01
N LYS A 463 6.90 -14.34 10.73
CA LYS A 463 7.93 -14.52 11.76
C LYS A 463 8.03 -13.29 12.66
N GLU A 464 8.01 -12.08 12.08
CA GLU A 464 8.07 -10.82 12.83
C GLU A 464 6.77 -10.57 13.61
N ASN A 465 5.61 -10.83 13.01
CA ASN A 465 4.31 -10.74 13.68
C ASN A 465 4.21 -11.67 14.89
N LYS A 466 4.73 -12.90 14.78
CA LYS A 466 4.78 -13.87 15.89
C LYS A 466 5.69 -13.41 17.04
N GLN A 467 6.65 -12.52 16.79
CA GLN A 467 7.53 -11.98 17.83
C GLN A 467 6.90 -10.81 18.60
N LYS A 468 5.94 -10.09 18.00
CA LYS A 468 5.21 -9.02 18.69
C LYS A 468 4.43 -9.55 19.90
N PRO A 469 4.35 -8.81 21.01
CA PRO A 469 3.38 -9.09 22.05
C PRO A 469 1.95 -9.11 21.49
N SER A 470 1.09 -9.95 22.06
CA SER A 470 -0.33 -10.01 21.75
C SER A 470 -1.16 -9.54 22.95
N LEU A 471 -2.21 -8.78 22.68
CA LEU A 471 -3.30 -8.47 23.59
C LEU A 471 -4.50 -9.36 23.24
N PHE A 472 -4.78 -10.34 24.08
CA PHE A 472 -5.96 -11.18 23.96
C PHE A 472 -7.12 -10.56 24.74
N ILE A 473 -8.27 -10.40 24.09
CA ILE A 473 -9.49 -9.93 24.73
C ILE A 473 -10.44 -11.11 24.83
N ILE A 474 -10.77 -11.52 26.06
CA ILE A 474 -11.72 -12.60 26.31
C ILE A 474 -12.93 -12.08 27.07
N GLY A 475 -14.09 -12.66 26.78
CA GLY A 475 -15.31 -12.27 27.45
C GLY A 475 -16.59 -12.74 26.81
N ASP A 476 -17.68 -12.13 27.29
CA ASP A 476 -19.05 -12.43 26.91
C ASP A 476 -19.57 -11.60 25.71
N SER A 477 -20.88 -11.57 25.52
CA SER A 477 -21.53 -10.92 24.38
C SER A 477 -21.44 -9.40 24.36
N THR A 478 -21.09 -8.76 25.48
CA THR A 478 -20.84 -7.31 25.50
C THR A 478 -19.42 -6.95 25.04
N VAL A 479 -18.51 -7.93 25.01
CA VAL A 479 -17.16 -7.79 24.46
C VAL A 479 -17.12 -8.15 22.97
N LYS A 480 -17.84 -9.19 22.56
CA LYS A 480 -18.02 -9.57 21.15
C LYS A 480 -19.43 -10.09 20.90
N ASN A 481 -20.18 -9.41 20.04
CA ASN A 481 -21.50 -9.90 19.66
C ASN A 481 -21.39 -11.12 18.74
N GLY A 482 -22.31 -12.08 18.88
CA GLY A 482 -22.34 -13.30 18.05
C GLY A 482 -22.83 -13.07 16.62
N ASN A 483 -23.47 -11.94 16.32
CA ASN A 483 -23.91 -11.58 14.97
C ASN A 483 -24.03 -10.05 14.77
N SER A 484 -23.08 -9.44 14.07
CA SER A 484 -23.05 -8.00 13.79
C SER A 484 -24.14 -7.55 12.80
N SER A 485 -24.76 -8.46 12.04
CA SER A 485 -25.81 -8.10 11.07
C SER A 485 -27.11 -7.59 11.71
N ASN A 486 -27.24 -7.74 13.04
CA ASN A 486 -28.39 -7.26 13.80
C ASN A 486 -28.18 -5.84 14.39
N GLY A 487 -27.10 -5.14 13.99
CA GLY A 487 -26.80 -3.79 14.47
C GLY A 487 -26.23 -3.71 15.89
N LEU A 488 -25.94 -4.85 16.51
CA LEU A 488 -25.40 -4.95 17.87
C LEU A 488 -23.92 -5.33 17.85
N TRP A 489 -23.13 -4.68 18.70
CA TRP A 489 -21.68 -4.78 18.71
C TRP A 489 -21.11 -4.91 20.12
N GLY A 490 -19.94 -5.54 20.22
CA GLY A 490 -19.17 -5.61 21.46
C GLY A 490 -18.02 -4.61 21.46
N TRP A 491 -17.64 -4.10 22.64
CA TRP A 491 -16.58 -3.08 22.73
C TRP A 491 -15.20 -3.62 22.30
N GLY A 492 -14.97 -4.93 22.42
CA GLY A 492 -13.72 -5.57 22.00
C GLY A 492 -13.49 -5.49 20.49
N ASP A 493 -14.55 -5.33 19.69
CA ASP A 493 -14.47 -5.18 18.24
C ASP A 493 -13.84 -3.84 17.80
N PHE A 494 -13.81 -2.85 18.70
CA PHE A 494 -13.27 -1.50 18.44
C PHE A 494 -12.01 -1.18 19.24
N LEU A 495 -11.58 -2.08 20.13
CA LEU A 495 -10.45 -1.78 21.01
C LEU A 495 -9.14 -1.63 20.22
N GLY A 496 -8.97 -2.38 19.13
CA GLY A 496 -7.79 -2.32 18.27
C GLY A 496 -7.51 -0.92 17.69
N ASP A 497 -8.55 -0.10 17.50
CA ASP A 497 -8.44 1.26 16.96
C ASP A 497 -7.62 2.21 17.87
N PHE A 498 -7.38 1.84 19.12
CA PHE A 498 -6.67 2.66 20.13
C PHE A 498 -5.24 2.18 20.42
N PHE A 499 -4.77 1.16 19.71
CA PHE A 499 -3.44 0.58 19.89
C PHE A 499 -2.59 0.74 18.63
N ASP A 500 -1.30 1.01 18.84
CA ASP A 500 -0.28 0.94 17.79
C ASP A 500 -0.07 -0.53 17.39
N THR A 501 -0.89 -0.99 16.45
CA THR A 501 -0.90 -2.36 15.96
C THR A 501 0.40 -2.76 15.23
N THR A 502 1.26 -1.79 14.94
CA THR A 502 2.60 -2.09 14.43
C THR A 502 3.51 -2.69 15.50
N ARG A 503 3.21 -2.43 16.79
CA ARG A 503 4.00 -2.87 17.94
C ARG A 503 3.32 -3.95 18.80
N ILE A 504 2.01 -4.15 18.65
CA ILE A 504 1.23 -5.16 19.39
C ILE A 504 0.15 -5.78 18.49
N ASN A 505 -0.11 -7.07 18.63
CA ASN A 505 -1.28 -7.70 18.01
C ASN A 505 -2.50 -7.53 18.95
N VAL A 506 -3.67 -7.14 18.44
CA VAL A 506 -4.90 -7.05 19.26
C VAL A 506 -5.93 -8.06 18.75
N GLU A 507 -6.36 -8.96 19.62
CA GLU A 507 -7.18 -10.11 19.25
C GLU A 507 -8.44 -10.24 20.10
N ASN A 508 -9.60 -9.98 19.49
CA ASN A 508 -10.89 -10.18 20.15
C ASN A 508 -11.37 -11.65 20.05
N LEU A 509 -11.03 -12.44 21.07
CA LEU A 509 -11.38 -13.85 21.24
C LEU A 509 -12.58 -14.06 22.16
N ALA A 510 -13.27 -12.99 22.57
CA ALA A 510 -14.54 -13.10 23.28
C ALA A 510 -15.59 -13.82 22.44
N ARG A 511 -16.57 -14.44 23.10
CA ARG A 511 -17.59 -15.24 22.42
C ARG A 511 -18.97 -14.93 22.98
N GLY A 512 -19.81 -14.38 22.10
CA GLY A 512 -21.21 -14.09 22.40
C GLY A 512 -21.93 -15.28 23.06
N GLY A 513 -22.62 -14.97 24.16
CA GLY A 513 -23.37 -15.95 24.92
C GLY A 513 -22.54 -16.89 25.79
N ARG A 514 -21.24 -16.68 26.00
CA ARG A 514 -20.48 -17.49 26.97
C ARG A 514 -20.45 -16.80 28.33
N SER A 515 -20.38 -17.60 29.38
CA SER A 515 -20.07 -17.14 30.75
C SER A 515 -18.59 -17.43 31.07
N SER A 516 -18.12 -16.97 32.23
CA SER A 516 -16.78 -17.31 32.72
C SER A 516 -16.55 -18.84 32.77
N ARG A 517 -17.61 -19.61 33.05
CA ARG A 517 -17.61 -21.07 33.05
C ARG A 517 -17.59 -21.66 31.64
N THR A 518 -18.56 -21.31 30.80
CA THR A 518 -18.73 -22.03 29.53
C THR A 518 -17.62 -21.72 28.53
N TYR A 519 -16.92 -20.59 28.70
CA TYR A 519 -15.73 -20.29 27.92
C TYR A 519 -14.59 -21.29 28.19
N ILE A 520 -14.45 -21.79 29.43
CA ILE A 520 -13.52 -22.89 29.75
C ILE A 520 -14.07 -24.23 29.25
N THR A 521 -15.35 -24.56 29.54
CA THR A 521 -15.87 -25.91 29.25
C THR A 521 -16.03 -26.22 27.77
N GLU A 522 -16.12 -25.18 26.93
CA GLU A 522 -16.10 -25.29 25.46
C GLU A 522 -14.67 -25.33 24.88
N GLY A 523 -13.61 -25.30 25.70
CA GLY A 523 -12.22 -25.34 25.26
C GLY A 523 -11.69 -24.03 24.68
N LEU A 524 -12.46 -22.94 24.75
CA LEU A 524 -12.04 -21.64 24.21
C LEU A 524 -10.86 -21.07 25.00
N TRP A 525 -10.82 -21.29 26.32
CA TRP A 525 -9.68 -20.85 27.13
C TRP A 525 -8.39 -21.61 26.82
N ASP A 526 -8.48 -22.92 26.56
CA ASP A 526 -7.33 -23.74 26.22
C ASP A 526 -6.69 -23.30 24.89
N ASP A 527 -7.50 -22.86 23.92
CA ASP A 527 -7.02 -22.24 22.67
C ASP A 527 -6.22 -20.96 22.95
N VAL A 528 -6.76 -20.03 23.77
CA VAL A 528 -6.03 -18.80 24.14
C VAL A 528 -4.72 -19.12 24.85
N LEU A 529 -4.74 -20.05 25.82
CA LEU A 529 -3.54 -20.47 26.56
C LEU A 529 -2.48 -21.16 25.69
N GLY A 530 -2.91 -21.89 24.65
CA GLY A 530 -2.01 -22.54 23.69
C GLY A 530 -1.25 -21.52 22.84
N ARG A 531 -1.81 -20.32 22.64
CA ARG A 531 -1.28 -19.26 21.78
C ARG A 531 -0.43 -18.23 22.53
N MET A 532 -0.59 -18.16 23.84
CA MET A 532 0.03 -17.15 24.70
C MET A 532 1.53 -17.40 24.95
N LYS A 533 2.32 -16.33 24.90
CA LYS A 533 3.77 -16.33 25.19
C LYS A 533 4.15 -15.27 26.24
N PRO A 534 5.35 -15.37 26.85
CA PRO A 534 5.83 -14.35 27.79
C PRO A 534 5.81 -12.94 27.18
N GLY A 535 5.31 -11.97 27.95
CA GLY A 535 5.17 -10.58 27.51
C GLY A 535 3.85 -10.22 26.84
N ASP A 536 2.96 -11.19 26.61
CA ASP A 536 1.58 -10.96 26.15
C ASP A 536 0.68 -10.39 27.28
N TYR A 537 -0.52 -9.97 26.91
CA TYR A 537 -1.52 -9.34 27.78
C TYR A 537 -2.88 -10.00 27.59
N VAL A 538 -3.71 -10.03 28.64
CA VAL A 538 -5.09 -10.54 28.55
C VAL A 538 -6.05 -9.58 29.24
N LEU A 539 -7.04 -9.06 28.50
CA LEU A 539 -8.21 -8.38 29.07
C LEU A 539 -9.31 -9.42 29.32
N ILE A 540 -9.81 -9.48 30.55
CA ILE A 540 -10.77 -10.49 31.00
C ILE A 540 -12.05 -9.81 31.47
N GLN A 541 -13.16 -9.99 30.75
CA GLN A 541 -14.48 -9.50 31.17
C GLN A 541 -15.58 -10.56 31.01
N PHE A 542 -16.15 -11.00 32.14
CA PHE A 542 -17.33 -11.87 32.18
C PHE A 542 -18.34 -11.36 33.20
N GLY A 543 -19.54 -11.94 33.26
CA GLY A 543 -20.58 -11.62 34.25
C GLY A 543 -21.99 -11.51 33.68
N HIS A 544 -22.17 -11.20 32.38
CA HIS A 544 -23.51 -11.01 31.83
C HIS A 544 -24.33 -12.29 31.73
N ASN A 545 -23.66 -13.43 31.49
CA ASN A 545 -24.28 -14.75 31.29
C ASN A 545 -24.18 -15.65 32.53
N ASP A 546 -23.36 -15.27 33.51
CA ASP A 546 -23.03 -16.06 34.70
C ASP A 546 -24.20 -16.21 35.68
N GLY A 547 -25.20 -15.32 35.61
CA GLY A 547 -26.44 -15.40 36.40
C GLY A 547 -27.52 -16.32 35.84
N GLY A 548 -27.26 -17.01 34.72
CA GLY A 548 -28.23 -17.92 34.09
C GLY A 548 -28.40 -19.25 34.84
N PRO A 549 -29.29 -20.13 34.36
CA PRO A 549 -29.41 -21.49 34.89
C PRO A 549 -28.11 -22.28 34.69
N MET A 550 -27.81 -23.22 35.60
CA MET A 550 -26.56 -24.00 35.58
C MET A 550 -26.69 -25.33 34.82
N ASP A 551 -27.91 -25.84 34.67
CA ASP A 551 -28.25 -27.20 34.24
C ASP A 551 -29.38 -27.25 33.19
N THR A 552 -30.26 -26.25 33.16
CA THR A 552 -31.40 -26.17 32.24
C THR A 552 -31.18 -25.16 31.10
N GLY A 553 -31.89 -25.36 29.99
CA GLY A 553 -31.85 -24.47 28.82
C GLY A 553 -30.43 -24.28 28.27
N ARG A 554 -29.93 -23.04 28.26
CA ARG A 554 -28.56 -22.74 27.79
C ARG A 554 -27.46 -23.13 28.80
N ALA A 555 -27.81 -23.40 30.07
CA ALA A 555 -26.93 -23.90 31.13
C ALA A 555 -25.59 -23.15 31.31
N ARG A 556 -25.62 -21.81 31.35
CA ARG A 556 -24.43 -20.94 31.39
C ARG A 556 -24.01 -20.50 32.79
N GLY A 557 -24.84 -20.74 33.80
CA GLY A 557 -24.65 -20.18 35.14
C GLY A 557 -23.37 -20.67 35.84
N SER A 558 -22.86 -19.82 36.74
CA SER A 558 -21.83 -20.16 37.74
C SER A 558 -22.39 -19.96 39.15
N LEU A 559 -21.73 -20.53 40.17
CA LEU A 559 -22.10 -20.22 41.56
C LEU A 559 -21.74 -18.76 41.87
N LYS A 560 -22.53 -18.13 42.74
CA LYS A 560 -22.35 -16.73 43.14
C LYS A 560 -21.18 -16.59 44.12
N GLY A 561 -20.48 -15.46 44.07
CA GLY A 561 -19.39 -15.12 44.99
C GLY A 561 -17.99 -15.50 44.51
N THR A 562 -17.05 -15.48 45.46
CA THR A 562 -15.60 -15.64 45.24
C THR A 562 -14.95 -16.74 46.09
N SER A 563 -15.77 -17.52 46.81
CA SER A 563 -15.31 -18.66 47.62
C SER A 563 -14.90 -19.85 46.76
N ASP A 564 -14.27 -20.85 47.37
CA ASP A 564 -13.88 -22.10 46.70
C ASP A 564 -15.05 -23.13 46.64
N GLU A 565 -16.29 -22.67 46.79
CA GLU A 565 -17.48 -23.54 46.74
C GLU A 565 -17.65 -24.18 45.35
N THR A 566 -18.13 -25.43 45.37
CA THR A 566 -18.43 -26.20 44.17
C THR A 566 -19.78 -26.91 44.26
N ARG A 567 -20.41 -27.17 43.11
CA ARG A 567 -21.64 -27.94 43.00
C ARG A 567 -21.60 -28.85 41.78
N GLU A 568 -21.84 -30.14 41.97
CA GLU A 568 -22.11 -31.03 40.85
C GLU A 568 -23.51 -30.75 40.29
N VAL A 569 -23.60 -30.50 38.99
CA VAL A 569 -24.86 -30.34 38.25
C VAL A 569 -24.94 -31.39 37.15
N THR A 570 -26.16 -31.84 36.85
CA THR A 570 -26.42 -32.75 35.74
C THR A 570 -27.17 -31.99 34.65
N MET A 571 -26.58 -31.88 33.47
CA MET A 571 -27.16 -31.13 32.35
C MET A 571 -28.46 -31.77 31.87
N GLU A 572 -29.55 -31.03 31.88
CA GLU A 572 -30.87 -31.51 31.44
C GLU A 572 -30.83 -32.02 30.00
N ALA A 573 -30.12 -31.31 29.12
CA ALA A 573 -30.07 -31.62 27.69
C ALA A 573 -29.22 -32.85 27.33
N THR A 574 -28.23 -33.23 28.16
CA THR A 574 -27.23 -34.26 27.79
C THR A 574 -27.05 -35.35 28.83
N GLY A 575 -27.59 -35.19 30.04
CA GLY A 575 -27.32 -36.07 31.19
C GLY A 575 -25.88 -36.01 31.70
N LYS A 576 -25.01 -35.17 31.12
CA LYS A 576 -23.61 -35.05 31.53
C LYS A 576 -23.51 -34.36 32.88
N LYS A 577 -22.71 -34.94 33.79
CA LYS A 577 -22.36 -34.33 35.07
C LYS A 577 -21.19 -33.36 34.91
N GLU A 578 -21.27 -32.23 35.60
CA GLU A 578 -20.22 -31.20 35.62
C GLU A 578 -20.09 -30.59 37.01
N VAL A 579 -18.87 -30.32 37.45
CA VAL A 579 -18.62 -29.57 38.70
C VAL A 579 -18.57 -28.08 38.37
N VAL A 580 -19.49 -27.32 38.96
CA VAL A 580 -19.61 -25.87 38.81
C VAL A 580 -18.96 -25.17 39.98
N HIS A 581 -18.07 -24.22 39.69
CA HIS A 581 -17.39 -23.38 40.69
C HIS A 581 -18.07 -22.01 40.82
N THR A 582 -17.60 -21.21 41.78
CA THR A 582 -17.98 -19.80 41.87
C THR A 582 -17.43 -18.96 40.73
N TYR A 583 -18.08 -17.83 40.43
CA TYR A 583 -17.59 -16.86 39.46
C TYR A 583 -16.14 -16.43 39.78
N GLY A 584 -15.84 -16.09 41.04
CA GLY A 584 -14.50 -15.69 41.44
C GLY A 584 -13.44 -16.78 41.23
N TRP A 585 -13.81 -18.06 41.38
CA TRP A 585 -12.90 -19.16 41.05
C TRP A 585 -12.54 -19.20 39.57
N TYR A 586 -13.51 -19.05 38.67
CA TYR A 586 -13.24 -19.02 37.22
C TYR A 586 -12.38 -17.81 36.85
N MET A 587 -12.67 -16.63 37.41
CA MET A 587 -11.85 -15.43 37.21
C MET A 587 -10.42 -15.63 37.72
N GLY A 588 -10.24 -16.23 38.91
CA GLY A 588 -8.93 -16.57 39.47
C GLY A 588 -8.14 -17.56 38.60
N LYS A 589 -8.82 -18.53 37.98
CA LYS A 589 -8.21 -19.45 37.02
C LYS A 589 -7.65 -18.73 35.80
N TYR A 590 -8.41 -17.83 35.17
CA TYR A 590 -7.91 -17.03 34.04
C TYR A 590 -6.64 -16.23 34.41
N ILE A 591 -6.65 -15.61 35.59
CA ILE A 591 -5.52 -14.81 36.09
C ILE A 591 -4.27 -15.67 36.32
N THR A 592 -4.44 -16.78 37.04
CA THR A 592 -3.33 -17.69 37.39
C THR A 592 -2.74 -18.36 36.16
N ASP A 593 -3.59 -18.87 35.26
CA ASP A 593 -3.14 -19.51 34.03
C ASP A 593 -2.41 -18.49 33.13
N THR A 594 -2.90 -17.24 33.01
CA THR A 594 -2.24 -16.17 32.25
C THR A 594 -0.82 -15.90 32.78
N ARG A 595 -0.67 -15.79 34.10
CA ARG A 595 0.65 -15.58 34.72
C ARG A 595 1.59 -16.75 34.54
N SER A 596 1.07 -17.97 34.56
CA SER A 596 1.88 -19.18 34.32
C SER A 596 2.57 -19.17 32.95
N LYS A 597 2.02 -18.43 31.99
CA LYS A 597 2.58 -18.21 30.65
C LYS A 597 3.53 -17.01 30.56
N GLY A 598 3.76 -16.29 31.67
CA GLY A 598 4.55 -15.07 31.69
C GLY A 598 3.83 -13.86 31.06
N ALA A 599 2.51 -13.91 30.94
CA ALA A 599 1.67 -12.83 30.42
C ALA A 599 1.01 -12.01 31.55
N THR A 600 0.49 -10.83 31.22
CA THR A 600 -0.12 -9.90 32.18
C THR A 600 -1.65 -9.94 32.11
N PRO A 601 -2.34 -10.44 33.15
CA PRO A 601 -3.81 -10.39 33.23
C PRO A 601 -4.29 -9.01 33.72
N ILE A 602 -5.34 -8.51 33.08
CA ILE A 602 -6.06 -7.29 33.46
C ILE A 602 -7.54 -7.64 33.49
N VAL A 603 -8.16 -7.53 34.67
CA VAL A 603 -9.57 -7.87 34.88
C VAL A 603 -10.41 -6.61 34.70
N LEU A 604 -11.54 -6.74 34.02
CA LEU A 604 -12.53 -5.70 33.88
C LEU A 604 -13.84 -6.18 34.47
N SER A 605 -14.51 -5.34 35.26
CA SER A 605 -15.91 -5.58 35.59
C SER A 605 -16.77 -5.57 34.32
N MET A 606 -17.91 -6.24 34.35
CA MET A 606 -18.91 -6.12 33.29
C MET A 606 -19.39 -4.67 33.08
N ILE A 607 -19.65 -4.26 31.83
CA ILE A 607 -20.33 -2.98 31.56
C ILE A 607 -21.72 -2.94 32.23
N PRO A 608 -22.27 -1.77 32.58
CA PRO A 608 -23.61 -1.71 33.13
C PRO A 608 -24.64 -1.98 32.03
N ARG A 609 -25.74 -2.63 32.42
CA ARG A 609 -26.94 -2.72 31.57
C ARG A 609 -27.62 -1.36 31.51
N ASN A 610 -28.41 -1.11 30.46
CA ASN A 610 -29.29 0.06 30.33
C ASN A 610 -30.49 -0.03 31.31
N LYS A 611 -30.20 -0.06 32.61
CA LYS A 611 -31.16 -0.15 33.72
C LYS A 611 -30.92 1.02 34.65
N TRP A 612 -32.00 1.73 34.97
CA TRP A 612 -31.96 2.99 35.69
C TRP A 612 -32.82 2.97 36.94
N GLU A 613 -32.31 3.52 38.02
CA GLU A 613 -33.05 3.91 39.23
C GLU A 613 -33.05 5.44 39.32
N GLY A 614 -34.17 6.05 38.93
CA GLY A 614 -34.24 7.49 38.72
C GLY A 614 -33.26 7.94 37.62
N SER A 615 -32.35 8.86 37.94
CA SER A 615 -31.31 9.37 37.04
C SER A 615 -29.99 8.62 37.16
N ARG A 616 -29.94 7.51 37.90
CA ARG A 616 -28.72 6.72 38.09
C ARG A 616 -28.78 5.37 37.40
N ILE A 617 -27.66 4.96 36.82
CA ILE A 617 -27.48 3.60 36.28
C ILE A 617 -27.35 2.61 37.43
N VAL A 618 -27.98 1.44 37.32
CA VAL A 618 -27.81 0.35 38.29
C VAL A 618 -26.42 -0.25 38.12
N ARG A 619 -25.57 -0.13 39.16
CA ARG A 619 -24.24 -0.74 39.18
C ARG A 619 -24.26 -2.19 39.63
N ALA A 620 -23.26 -2.92 39.18
CA ALA A 620 -22.92 -4.28 39.60
C ALA A 620 -22.08 -4.30 40.91
N SER A 621 -22.28 -3.33 41.81
CA SER A 621 -21.43 -3.08 42.99
C SER A 621 -21.61 -4.11 44.12
N ASN A 622 -22.61 -4.99 44.03
CA ASN A 622 -22.91 -6.01 45.04
C ASN A 622 -23.01 -7.42 44.43
N ASP A 623 -22.54 -7.62 43.19
CA ASP A 623 -22.61 -8.89 42.47
C ASP A 623 -21.36 -9.11 41.58
N TYR A 624 -21.52 -9.54 40.32
CA TYR A 624 -20.43 -9.89 39.40
C TYR A 624 -19.39 -8.79 39.21
N GLY A 625 -19.77 -7.50 39.31
CA GLY A 625 -18.82 -6.39 39.27
C GLY A 625 -17.88 -6.39 40.49
N GLN A 626 -18.46 -6.53 41.68
CA GLN A 626 -17.72 -6.68 42.94
C GLN A 626 -16.86 -7.94 42.94
N TRP A 627 -17.41 -9.09 42.54
CA TRP A 627 -16.68 -10.36 42.55
C TRP A 627 -15.52 -10.38 41.55
N ALA A 628 -15.61 -9.63 40.45
CA ALA A 628 -14.49 -9.45 39.53
C ALA A 628 -13.35 -8.67 40.21
N ALA A 629 -13.68 -7.59 40.93
CA ALA A 629 -12.72 -6.81 41.70
C ALA A 629 -12.05 -7.63 42.81
N GLU A 630 -12.85 -8.40 43.55
CA GLU A 630 -12.37 -9.29 44.61
C GLU A 630 -11.45 -10.40 44.07
N ALA A 631 -11.81 -11.03 42.95
CA ALA A 631 -10.96 -12.04 42.31
C ALA A 631 -9.64 -11.44 41.81
N ALA A 632 -9.68 -10.25 41.21
CA ALA A 632 -8.48 -9.52 40.80
C ALA A 632 -7.61 -9.19 42.01
N GLY A 633 -8.19 -8.69 43.10
CA GLY A 633 -7.48 -8.36 44.35
C GLY A 633 -6.86 -9.59 45.03
N LYS A 634 -7.61 -10.70 45.15
CA LYS A 634 -7.13 -11.98 45.70
C LYS A 634 -5.88 -12.46 44.98
N GLU A 635 -5.87 -12.32 43.66
CA GLU A 635 -4.73 -12.70 42.84
C GLU A 635 -3.76 -11.53 42.58
N SER A 636 -3.92 -10.34 43.16
CA SER A 636 -3.08 -9.16 42.86
C SER A 636 -2.98 -8.79 41.37
N ALA A 637 -4.03 -9.04 40.57
CA ALA A 637 -4.13 -8.62 39.19
C ALA A 637 -4.60 -7.17 39.08
N ARG A 638 -4.31 -6.52 37.96
CA ARG A 638 -4.83 -5.16 37.67
C ARG A 638 -6.33 -5.24 37.44
N PHE A 639 -7.07 -4.25 37.91
CA PHE A 639 -8.52 -4.20 37.81
C PHE A 639 -9.01 -2.85 37.26
N ILE A 640 -9.91 -2.90 36.29
CA ILE A 640 -10.62 -1.73 35.74
C ILE A 640 -12.09 -1.86 36.13
N ASP A 641 -12.60 -0.89 36.88
CA ASP A 641 -14.04 -0.75 37.17
C ASP A 641 -14.78 -0.15 35.97
N LEU A 642 -14.83 -0.92 34.89
CA LEU A 642 -15.52 -0.54 33.66
C LEU A 642 -17.02 -0.30 33.91
N ASN A 643 -17.61 -0.94 34.92
CA ASN A 643 -19.01 -0.75 35.31
C ASN A 643 -19.25 0.70 35.73
N GLU A 644 -18.41 1.21 36.62
CA GLU A 644 -18.51 2.58 37.13
C GLU A 644 -18.11 3.63 36.09
N ILE A 645 -17.05 3.40 35.31
CA ILE A 645 -16.61 4.34 34.26
C ILE A 645 -17.74 4.56 33.25
N VAL A 646 -18.33 3.47 32.73
CA VAL A 646 -19.42 3.56 31.75
C VAL A 646 -20.70 4.11 32.38
N ALA A 647 -21.02 3.74 33.63
CA ALA A 647 -22.20 4.24 34.33
C ALA A 647 -22.18 5.78 34.43
N LYS A 648 -21.05 6.39 34.83
CA LYS A 648 -20.90 7.85 34.91
C LYS A 648 -21.10 8.54 33.57
N LYS A 649 -20.60 7.95 32.47
CA LYS A 649 -20.80 8.49 31.12
C LYS A 649 -22.26 8.44 30.70
N TYR A 650 -22.92 7.30 30.90
CA TYR A 650 -24.36 7.18 30.62
C TYR A 650 -25.17 8.18 31.43
N GLU A 651 -24.90 8.35 32.72
CA GLU A 651 -25.57 9.32 33.58
C GLU A 651 -25.40 10.77 33.10
N THR A 652 -24.20 11.11 32.63
CA THR A 652 -23.90 12.44 32.07
C THR A 652 -24.69 12.68 30.77
N ILE A 653 -24.87 11.64 29.95
CA ILE A 653 -25.59 11.72 28.67
C ILE A 653 -27.11 11.76 28.90
N GLY A 654 -27.59 11.04 29.91
CA GLY A 654 -29.01 10.95 30.27
C GLY A 654 -29.74 9.76 29.63
N LYS A 655 -30.74 9.27 30.35
CA LYS A 655 -31.47 8.01 30.06
C LYS A 655 -32.02 7.91 28.64
N GLU A 656 -32.70 8.95 28.15
CA GLU A 656 -33.35 8.95 26.84
C GLU A 656 -32.33 8.79 25.71
N LYS A 657 -31.32 9.67 25.69
CA LYS A 657 -30.24 9.64 24.69
C LYS A 657 -29.43 8.34 24.73
N VAL A 658 -29.23 7.77 25.93
CA VAL A 658 -28.55 6.48 26.05
C VAL A 658 -29.36 5.37 25.40
N GLY A 659 -30.67 5.32 25.66
CA GLY A 659 -31.57 4.35 25.04
C GLY A 659 -31.64 4.47 23.52
N GLU A 660 -31.74 5.69 22.99
CA GLU A 660 -31.88 5.93 21.55
C GLU A 660 -30.60 5.69 20.75
N LYS A 661 -29.44 6.07 21.31
CA LYS A 661 -28.18 6.08 20.56
C LYS A 661 -27.32 4.84 20.79
N TYR A 662 -27.29 4.33 22.01
CA TYR A 662 -26.29 3.34 22.43
C TYR A 662 -26.88 1.94 22.61
N PHE A 663 -28.20 1.81 22.62
CA PHE A 663 -28.92 0.54 22.73
C PHE A 663 -29.99 0.44 21.64
N LEU A 664 -30.51 -0.76 21.43
CA LEU A 664 -31.73 -0.99 20.64
C LEU A 664 -32.87 -1.36 21.63
N GLU A 665 -33.73 -2.31 21.28
CA GLU A 665 -34.76 -2.82 22.20
C GLU A 665 -34.17 -3.58 23.40
N ASP A 666 -32.93 -4.07 23.29
CA ASP A 666 -32.23 -4.77 24.36
C ASP A 666 -31.51 -3.82 25.33
N HIS A 667 -31.46 -4.20 26.61
CA HIS A 667 -30.80 -3.47 27.69
C HIS A 667 -29.36 -3.93 27.97
N THR A 668 -28.84 -4.93 27.27
CA THR A 668 -27.50 -5.50 27.52
C THR A 668 -26.52 -5.22 26.40
N HIS A 669 -26.91 -5.44 25.15
CA HIS A 669 -26.04 -5.27 23.99
C HIS A 669 -26.17 -3.86 23.41
N THR A 670 -25.03 -3.29 23.04
CA THR A 670 -24.94 -1.93 22.52
C THR A 670 -24.98 -1.89 21.00
N THR A 671 -25.38 -0.74 20.44
CA THR A 671 -25.13 -0.38 19.03
C THR A 671 -23.62 -0.18 18.80
N GLU A 672 -23.20 0.03 17.54
CA GLU A 672 -21.80 0.41 17.24
C GLU A 672 -21.35 1.63 18.05
N ALA A 673 -22.18 2.67 18.10
CA ALA A 673 -21.87 3.89 18.85
C ALA A 673 -21.66 3.61 20.34
N GLY A 674 -22.43 2.68 20.92
CA GLY A 674 -22.31 2.31 22.33
C GLY A 674 -21.09 1.46 22.59
N ALA A 675 -20.79 0.52 21.70
CA ALA A 675 -19.60 -0.31 21.77
C ALA A 675 -18.31 0.52 21.65
N ARG A 676 -18.27 1.52 20.77
CA ARG A 676 -17.15 2.48 20.68
C ARG A 676 -16.99 3.31 21.95
N LEU A 677 -18.10 3.81 22.53
CA LEU A 677 -18.06 4.54 23.81
C LEU A 677 -17.50 3.66 24.95
N ASN A 678 -17.87 2.39 24.98
CA ASN A 678 -17.37 1.43 25.95
C ASN A 678 -15.89 1.10 25.70
N ALA A 679 -15.44 0.98 24.45
CA ALA A 679 -14.03 0.82 24.13
C ALA A 679 -13.19 2.01 24.61
N ILE A 680 -13.66 3.25 24.40
CA ILE A 680 -13.04 4.46 24.97
C ILE A 680 -12.94 4.37 26.50
N SER A 681 -13.99 3.86 27.15
CA SER A 681 -14.02 3.68 28.62
C SER A 681 -12.98 2.66 29.11
N VAL A 682 -12.71 1.61 28.31
CA VAL A 682 -11.60 0.67 28.58
C VAL A 682 -10.26 1.38 28.49
N ILE A 683 -10.06 2.23 27.47
CA ILE A 683 -8.80 3.00 27.31
C ILE A 683 -8.59 3.98 28.46
N GLU A 684 -9.63 4.67 28.93
CA GLU A 684 -9.57 5.52 30.12
C GLU A 684 -9.17 4.71 31.35
N GLY A 685 -9.82 3.56 31.57
CA GLY A 685 -9.46 2.65 32.65
C GLY A 685 -8.02 2.14 32.57
N LEU A 686 -7.52 1.82 31.38
CA LEU A 686 -6.12 1.41 31.17
C LEU A 686 -5.14 2.55 31.52
N LYS A 687 -5.44 3.78 31.12
CA LYS A 687 -4.62 4.96 31.42
C LYS A 687 -4.57 5.27 32.93
N ASP A 688 -5.63 4.96 33.66
CA ASP A 688 -5.71 5.15 35.11
C ASP A 688 -4.99 4.04 35.92
N LEU A 689 -4.63 2.92 35.30
CA LEU A 689 -3.84 1.88 35.96
C LEU A 689 -2.38 2.34 36.12
N GLU A 690 -1.94 2.44 37.38
CA GLU A 690 -0.55 2.73 37.73
C GLU A 690 0.41 1.69 37.10
N ASP A 691 1.48 2.21 36.47
CA ASP A 691 2.53 1.43 35.82
C ASP A 691 2.02 0.25 34.97
N CYS A 692 0.97 0.46 34.16
CA CYS A 692 0.47 -0.59 33.26
C CYS A 692 1.36 -0.69 32.01
N PRO A 693 2.12 -1.79 31.83
CA PRO A 693 3.06 -1.91 30.70
C PRO A 693 2.37 -1.99 29.33
N LEU A 694 1.05 -2.22 29.31
CA LEU A 694 0.22 -2.18 28.11
C LEU A 694 0.08 -0.75 27.55
N ASN A 695 0.15 0.29 28.39
CA ASN A 695 -0.09 1.68 28.01
C ASN A 695 0.95 2.22 27.00
N LYS A 696 2.15 1.61 26.93
CA LYS A 696 3.20 2.00 25.96
C LYS A 696 2.86 1.68 24.50
N PHE A 697 1.78 0.92 24.28
CA PHE A 697 1.28 0.54 22.96
C PHE A 697 0.00 1.29 22.59
N LEU A 698 -0.51 2.18 23.44
CA LEU A 698 -1.64 3.03 23.07
C LEU A 698 -1.20 4.03 22.01
N GLU A 699 -2.06 4.29 21.03
CA GLU A 699 -1.86 5.38 20.08
C GLU A 699 -1.73 6.72 20.83
N THR A 700 -0.70 7.49 20.49
CA THR A 700 -0.57 8.86 20.98
C THR A 700 -1.48 9.74 20.14
N ASN A 701 -2.68 10.04 20.65
CA ASN A 701 -3.57 11.03 20.04
C ASN A 701 -2.91 12.41 19.91
#